data_AF-A0A939HWZ7-F1
#
_entry.id   AF-A0A939HWZ7-F1
#
_cell.length_a   1.000
_cell.length_b   1.000
_cell.length_c   1.000
_cell.angle_alpha   90.00
_cell.angle_beta   90.00
_cell.angle_gamma   90.00
#
_symmetry.space_group_name_H-M   'P 1'
#
loop_
_entity.id
_entity.type
_entity.pdbx_description
1 polymer ?
#
loop_
_entity_poly.entity_id
_entity_poly.type
_entity_poly.pdbx_seq_one_letter_code
_entity_poly.pdbx_strand_id
1 'polypeptide(L)'
;MIAEISIFKRSICPLYFLSQISRALKLKPRHKIKKNTWLTQNRLYLQFGLFYLGLNFRILFVNAAGPALGLFLLFTILSAITIVYLYGGRSWCHYVCPFGMVQMVFTGPRGLFGTKAHEAPPRSITQSMCRTFNSKTGRDKINCTGCNSGCMDIDSEKAYWHHLKKPGRKLVQYGYLGLVIGYIIYYRLYAGNWDYYFSGAWTHEANQLSTIFNPGFYILNQPIAIPKLIAAPLTLAAFAAIAYFICIKIEKQIFSYLKRKDPGISHELVLHGVFTICSFIAFNAFFIYGGRPELMRLPAPLQQAWQCLIVLVSTLWLDRTWGRNAELYRRESLASKLRGQLKKLVQKLQIDLTKLLECRSLPQLKPDELYLLVKVLPNATKQDRLQVYKGAIKEVFETGTIKTNSSFKIIQQVREQLEINDEEHNAVLTEVNIEDPILLDPHQNLGYENQLRIESYRKALEWQVWDLFQSGIPLFQVLELKSSQIIALKRDYSITQQESDRIFAKMLDSHGELKRKSTALLAQLQLWTARYQTLKYQVSHHEATVLALLRSLLQPKLKLITEQLLSILEIQGVTPEAINLAQGLTVLANPLLPEILQHRASKWQQRLSPKVIALLKANCDSTQVCHVSMHSEGIIDVLKTLLQEPNPLTQAASLYALYRLDVRQGREQAQYILSSQFQNDLLQETAENILKEIGLEGTIEKLLQLLETDFFKSIATLKIRLKNN
;
A
#
# COMPACT_ATOMS: atom_id res chain seq x y z
N MET A 1 -17.01 31.55 -3.99
CA MET A 1 -16.76 30.48 -4.99
C MET A 1 -15.50 29.62 -4.76
N ILE A 2 -14.25 30.12 -4.89
CA ILE A 2 -13.03 29.28 -4.73
C ILE A 2 -12.87 28.74 -3.28
N ALA A 3 -13.20 29.55 -2.28
CA ALA A 3 -13.22 29.14 -0.88
C ALA A 3 -14.30 28.07 -0.58
N GLU A 4 -15.39 28.03 -1.34
CA GLU A 4 -16.50 27.09 -1.15
C GLU A 4 -16.23 25.74 -1.82
N ILE A 5 -15.55 25.72 -2.97
CA ILE A 5 -15.05 24.49 -3.60
C ILE A 5 -13.97 23.83 -2.71
N SER A 6 -13.17 24.63 -2.00
CA SER A 6 -12.17 24.16 -1.03
C SER A 6 -12.78 23.40 0.15
N ILE A 7 -14.05 23.66 0.49
CA ILE A 7 -14.78 22.91 1.53
C ILE A 7 -14.88 21.43 1.13
N PHE A 8 -15.12 21.14 -0.15
CA PHE A 8 -15.32 19.77 -0.63
C PHE A 8 -14.03 19.03 -0.97
N LYS A 9 -12.93 19.74 -1.29
CA LYS A 9 -11.67 19.11 -1.72
C LYS A 9 -10.45 19.64 -0.96
N ARG A 10 -10.04 18.91 0.09
CA ARG A 10 -8.87 19.23 0.93
C ARG A 10 -7.54 19.33 0.17
N SER A 11 -7.40 18.63 -0.95
CA SER A 11 -6.16 18.68 -1.76
C SER A 11 -5.95 20.04 -2.44
N ILE A 12 -6.98 20.88 -2.55
CA ILE A 12 -6.92 22.22 -3.17
C ILE A 12 -6.80 23.32 -2.11
N CYS A 13 -6.85 22.96 -0.82
CA CYS A 13 -6.80 23.94 0.26
C CYS A 13 -5.43 24.67 0.31
N PRO A 14 -5.38 26.01 0.15
CA PRO A 14 -4.12 26.76 0.19
C PRO A 14 -3.41 26.63 1.55
N LEU A 15 -4.19 26.58 2.63
CA LEU A 15 -3.65 26.42 3.98
C LEU A 15 -2.98 25.05 4.17
N TYR A 16 -3.49 24.00 3.50
CA TYR A 16 -2.82 22.70 3.49
C TYR A 16 -1.45 22.81 2.82
N PHE A 17 -1.37 23.42 1.63
CA PHE A 17 -0.11 23.62 0.92
C PHE A 17 0.92 24.36 1.79
N LEU A 18 0.53 25.50 2.38
CA LEU A 18 1.41 26.29 3.25
C LEU A 18 1.81 25.54 4.53
N SER A 19 0.90 24.76 5.12
CA SER A 19 1.23 23.98 6.32
C SER A 19 2.32 22.92 6.09
N GLN A 20 2.50 22.46 4.84
CA GLN A 20 3.54 21.49 4.47
C GLN A 20 4.93 22.12 4.29
N ILE A 21 5.09 23.44 4.41
CA ILE A 21 6.39 24.12 4.30
C ILE A 21 7.42 23.55 5.29
N SER A 22 7.01 23.27 6.53
CA SER A 22 7.89 22.64 7.54
C SER A 22 8.47 21.31 7.08
N ARG A 23 7.69 20.53 6.31
CA ARG A 23 8.11 19.27 5.71
C ARG A 23 9.00 19.50 4.48
N ALA A 24 8.69 20.49 3.65
CA ALA A 24 9.53 20.88 2.52
C ALA A 24 10.93 21.31 2.98
N LEU A 25 11.01 22.00 4.14
CA LEU A 25 12.25 22.37 4.83
C LEU A 25 12.93 21.21 5.57
N LYS A 26 12.45 19.96 5.40
CA LYS A 26 12.99 18.72 5.99
C LYS A 26 13.09 18.72 7.52
N LEU A 27 12.32 19.56 8.22
CA LEU A 27 12.30 19.64 9.67
C LEU A 27 11.68 18.37 10.29
N LYS A 28 12.23 17.91 11.42
CA LYS A 28 11.74 16.70 12.12
C LYS A 28 10.56 17.07 13.04
N PRO A 29 9.47 16.29 13.04
CA PRO A 29 8.41 16.47 14.03
C PRO A 29 8.94 16.18 15.43
N ARG A 30 8.67 17.08 16.39
CA ARG A 30 9.17 16.97 17.77
C ARG A 30 8.37 15.98 18.60
N HIS A 31 7.06 15.87 18.37
CA HIS A 31 6.16 15.07 19.22
C HIS A 31 5.22 14.19 18.41
N LYS A 32 4.85 13.04 18.97
CA LYS A 32 3.80 12.17 18.41
C LYS A 32 2.45 12.63 18.95
N ILE A 33 1.49 12.88 18.06
CA ILE A 33 0.11 13.30 18.43
C ILE A 33 -0.53 12.31 19.39
N LYS A 34 -0.29 11.00 19.21
CA LYS A 34 -0.85 9.94 20.06
C LYS A 34 -0.49 10.09 21.55
N LYS A 35 0.62 10.77 21.89
CA LYS A 35 0.99 11.05 23.28
C LYS A 35 0.14 12.16 23.92
N ASN A 36 -0.46 13.04 23.10
CA ASN A 36 -1.33 14.11 23.59
C ASN A 36 -2.79 13.60 23.64
N THR A 37 -3.16 13.01 24.77
CA THR A 37 -4.50 12.47 25.03
C THR A 37 -5.57 13.56 25.04
N TRP A 38 -5.26 14.75 25.59
CA TRP A 38 -6.19 15.88 25.63
C TRP A 38 -6.60 16.33 24.22
N LEU A 39 -5.64 16.57 23.33
CA LEU A 39 -5.93 17.02 21.97
C LEU A 39 -6.68 15.94 21.18
N THR A 40 -6.37 14.67 21.39
CA THR A 40 -7.04 13.57 20.67
C THR A 40 -8.48 13.35 21.11
N GLN A 41 -8.79 13.55 22.39
CA GLN A 41 -10.15 13.42 22.94
C GLN A 41 -11.01 14.67 22.69
N ASN A 42 -10.44 15.87 22.88
CA ASN A 42 -11.20 17.13 22.89
C ASN A 42 -11.17 17.90 21.57
N ARG A 43 -10.61 17.34 20.49
CA ARG A 43 -10.48 18.04 19.19
C ARG A 43 -11.78 18.62 18.64
N LEU A 44 -12.91 17.93 18.81
CA LEU A 44 -14.19 18.39 18.26
C LEU A 44 -14.67 19.66 18.97
N TYR A 45 -14.47 19.73 20.29
CA TYR A 45 -14.76 20.92 21.09
C TYR A 45 -13.83 22.07 20.75
N LEU A 46 -12.53 21.78 20.58
CA LEU A 46 -11.54 22.79 20.16
C LEU A 46 -11.89 23.38 18.78
N GLN A 47 -12.16 22.52 17.79
CA GLN A 47 -12.54 22.96 16.44
C GLN A 47 -13.83 23.78 16.46
N PHE A 48 -14.83 23.37 17.25
CA PHE A 48 -16.07 24.12 17.42
C PHE A 48 -15.84 25.48 18.08
N GLY A 49 -15.06 25.54 19.15
CA GLY A 49 -14.70 26.79 19.83
C GLY A 49 -13.92 27.74 18.92
N LEU A 50 -12.93 27.24 18.18
CA LEU A 50 -12.17 28.04 17.21
C LEU A 50 -13.05 28.53 16.06
N PHE A 51 -14.00 27.72 15.59
CA PHE A 51 -14.95 28.14 14.56
C PHE A 51 -15.90 29.23 15.08
N TYR A 52 -16.44 29.06 16.29
CA TYR A 52 -17.26 30.06 16.96
C TYR A 52 -16.51 31.38 17.17
N LEU A 53 -15.27 31.32 17.69
CA LEU A 53 -14.42 32.51 17.84
C LEU A 53 -14.12 33.16 16.50
N GLY A 54 -13.85 32.35 15.46
CA GLY A 54 -13.62 32.84 14.10
C GLY A 54 -14.83 33.55 13.50
N LEU A 55 -16.05 33.05 13.74
CA LEU A 55 -17.29 33.72 13.30
C LEU A 55 -17.49 35.06 14.00
N ASN A 56 -17.29 35.10 15.32
CA ASN A 56 -17.38 36.36 16.08
C ASN A 56 -16.31 37.36 15.64
N PHE A 57 -15.07 36.90 15.49
CA PHE A 57 -13.98 37.72 15.01
C PHE A 57 -14.27 38.27 13.60
N ARG A 58 -14.88 37.45 12.75
CA ARG A 58 -15.33 37.87 11.42
C ARG A 58 -16.37 38.99 11.48
N ILE A 59 -17.43 38.81 12.28
CA ILE A 59 -18.51 39.79 12.45
C ILE A 59 -18.00 41.11 13.04
N LEU A 60 -17.03 41.06 13.93
CA LEU A 60 -16.58 42.22 14.71
C LEU A 60 -15.43 42.99 14.07
N PHE A 61 -14.47 42.30 13.45
CA PHE A 61 -13.19 42.91 13.05
C PHE A 61 -12.82 42.75 11.58
N VAL A 62 -13.15 41.61 10.95
CA VAL A 62 -12.54 41.23 9.66
C VAL A 62 -13.32 41.74 8.45
N ASN A 63 -14.64 41.82 8.53
CA ASN A 63 -15.47 42.02 7.34
C ASN A 63 -15.16 43.33 6.58
N ALA A 64 -14.80 44.42 7.26
CA ALA A 64 -14.55 45.71 6.61
C ALA A 64 -13.09 46.22 6.68
N ALA A 65 -12.22 45.62 7.50
CA ALA A 65 -10.83 46.06 7.66
C ALA A 65 -9.84 45.09 6.97
N GLY A 66 -9.36 45.47 5.77
CA GLY A 66 -8.36 44.70 5.01
C GLY A 66 -7.09 44.30 5.81
N PRO A 67 -6.47 45.20 6.60
CA PRO A 67 -5.31 44.86 7.42
C PRO A 67 -5.62 43.80 8.49
N ALA A 68 -6.81 43.83 9.11
CA ALA A 68 -7.21 42.86 10.11
C ALA A 68 -7.37 41.46 9.50
N LEU A 69 -7.93 41.37 8.29
CA LEU A 69 -7.97 40.13 7.51
C LEU A 69 -6.56 39.60 7.21
N GLY A 70 -5.65 40.48 6.77
CA GLY A 70 -4.26 40.12 6.48
C GLY A 70 -3.54 39.54 7.70
N LEU A 71 -3.63 40.22 8.84
CA LEU A 71 -3.02 39.76 10.10
C LEU A 71 -3.61 38.42 10.55
N PHE A 72 -4.93 38.25 10.46
CA PHE A 72 -5.61 37.01 10.82
C PHE A 72 -5.19 35.82 9.93
N LEU A 73 -5.04 36.04 8.62
CA LEU A 73 -4.56 35.03 7.70
C LEU A 73 -3.10 34.65 7.99
N LEU A 74 -2.21 35.62 8.21
CA LEU A 74 -0.82 35.37 8.58
C LEU A 74 -0.72 34.58 9.88
N PHE A 75 -1.47 34.98 10.91
CA PHE A 75 -1.52 34.25 12.18
C PHE A 75 -1.99 32.80 11.99
N THR A 76 -3.03 32.58 11.18
CA THR A 76 -3.55 31.24 10.88
C THR A 76 -2.53 30.39 10.12
N ILE A 77 -1.81 30.97 9.16
CA ILE A 77 -0.74 30.29 8.40
C ILE A 77 0.42 29.90 9.34
N LEU A 78 0.90 30.83 10.17
CA LEU A 78 1.96 30.58 11.15
C LEU A 78 1.56 29.48 12.14
N SER A 79 0.32 29.52 12.64
CA SER A 79 -0.23 28.49 13.52
C SER A 79 -0.28 27.12 12.85
N ALA A 80 -0.72 27.06 11.58
CA ALA A 80 -0.76 25.82 10.81
C ALA A 80 0.64 25.23 10.58
N ILE A 81 1.63 26.06 10.22
CA ILE A 81 3.03 25.65 10.06
C ILE A 81 3.58 25.11 11.39
N THR A 82 3.29 25.80 12.50
CA THR A 82 3.76 25.43 13.85
C THR A 82 3.21 24.06 14.27
N ILE A 83 1.91 23.82 14.09
CA ILE A 83 1.27 22.55 14.46
C ILE A 83 1.79 21.38 13.60
N VAL A 84 2.02 21.60 12.30
CA VAL A 84 2.62 20.56 11.44
C VAL A 84 4.10 20.34 11.79
N TYR A 85 4.84 21.39 12.16
CA TYR A 85 6.20 21.25 12.65
C TYR A 85 6.28 20.44 13.96
N LEU A 86 5.34 20.65 14.90
CA LEU A 86 5.34 19.93 16.17
C LEU A 86 4.95 18.44 16.00
N TYR A 87 3.94 18.17 15.19
CA TYR A 87 3.23 16.88 15.20
C TYR A 87 3.32 16.07 13.89
N GLY A 88 3.71 16.70 12.78
CA GLY A 88 3.85 16.09 11.47
C GLY A 88 2.53 15.77 10.74
N GLY A 89 2.64 15.46 9.45
CA GLY A 89 1.52 15.02 8.62
C GLY A 89 0.45 16.09 8.39
N ARG A 90 -0.82 15.69 8.52
CA ARG A 90 -2.00 16.57 8.41
C ARG A 90 -2.66 16.84 9.77
N SER A 91 -1.83 16.99 10.81
CA SER A 91 -2.27 17.24 12.18
C SER A 91 -3.18 18.47 12.29
N TRP A 92 -2.81 19.58 11.66
CA TRP A 92 -3.61 20.81 11.65
C TRP A 92 -5.04 20.56 11.14
N CYS A 93 -5.17 19.95 9.96
CA CYS A 93 -6.47 19.72 9.32
C CYS A 93 -7.40 18.84 10.16
N HIS A 94 -6.87 17.85 10.88
CA HIS A 94 -7.67 16.90 11.65
C HIS A 94 -7.98 17.32 13.08
N TYR A 95 -7.10 18.10 13.73
CA TYR A 95 -7.22 18.37 15.18
C TYR A 95 -7.51 19.83 15.52
N VAL A 96 -7.08 20.79 14.70
CA VAL A 96 -7.13 22.22 15.05
C VAL A 96 -7.96 23.05 14.07
N CYS A 97 -7.92 22.72 12.77
CA CYS A 97 -8.57 23.50 11.73
C CYS A 97 -10.08 23.68 12.01
N PRO A 98 -10.58 24.92 12.14
CA PRO A 98 -11.99 25.19 12.43
C PRO A 98 -12.90 24.77 11.26
N PHE A 99 -12.42 24.84 10.03
CA PHE A 99 -13.17 24.32 8.87
C PHE A 99 -13.23 22.79 8.81
N GLY A 100 -12.37 22.09 9.57
CA GLY A 100 -12.40 20.63 9.66
C GLY A 100 -13.74 20.09 10.18
N MET A 101 -14.42 20.82 11.07
CA MET A 101 -15.75 20.45 11.55
C MET A 101 -16.85 20.68 10.50
N VAL A 102 -16.80 21.79 9.74
CA VAL A 102 -17.76 22.08 8.66
C VAL A 102 -17.68 20.99 7.59
N GLN A 103 -16.45 20.61 7.23
CA GLN A 103 -16.22 19.48 6.33
C GLN A 103 -16.81 18.20 6.89
N MET A 104 -16.72 17.96 8.19
CA MET A 104 -17.32 16.77 8.82
C MET A 104 -18.86 16.80 8.85
N VAL A 105 -19.49 17.98 8.80
CA VAL A 105 -20.95 18.12 8.70
C VAL A 105 -21.43 17.87 7.27
N PHE A 106 -20.70 18.37 6.27
CA PHE A 106 -21.09 18.23 4.87
C PHE A 106 -20.59 16.95 4.20
N THR A 107 -19.49 16.36 4.68
CA THR A 107 -19.01 15.06 4.18
C THR A 107 -19.69 13.92 4.96
N GLY A 108 -20.91 13.59 4.52
CA GLY A 108 -21.64 12.41 4.97
C GLY A 108 -21.26 11.13 4.19
N PRO A 109 -21.93 9.99 4.49
CA PRO A 109 -21.72 8.76 3.74
C PRO A 109 -22.11 8.97 2.27
N ARG A 110 -21.33 8.36 1.35
CA ARG A 110 -21.51 8.49 -0.11
C ARG A 110 -21.70 9.92 -0.65
N GLY A 111 -20.84 10.87 -0.26
CA GLY A 111 -20.79 12.20 -0.88
C GLY A 111 -20.81 12.13 -2.42
N LEU A 112 -21.53 13.06 -3.06
CA LEU A 112 -21.83 13.00 -4.51
C LEU A 112 -20.59 12.88 -5.41
N PHE A 113 -19.50 13.56 -5.04
CA PHE A 113 -18.22 13.54 -5.77
C PHE A 113 -17.13 12.74 -5.04
N GLY A 114 -17.47 12.03 -3.96
CA GLY A 114 -16.53 11.28 -3.15
C GLY A 114 -16.13 9.95 -3.79
N THR A 115 -14.86 9.56 -3.63
CA THR A 115 -14.40 8.22 -3.99
C THR A 115 -14.91 7.17 -3.01
N LYS A 116 -15.38 6.04 -3.52
CA LYS A 116 -15.75 4.87 -2.72
C LYS A 116 -14.48 4.10 -2.31
N ALA A 117 -13.81 4.57 -1.26
CA ALA A 117 -12.53 4.03 -0.83
C ALA A 117 -12.60 2.55 -0.40
N HIS A 118 -13.75 2.11 0.14
CA HIS A 118 -13.98 0.74 0.58
C HIS A 118 -14.23 -0.26 -0.54
N GLU A 119 -14.67 0.21 -1.71
CA GLU A 119 -14.85 -0.61 -2.93
C GLU A 119 -13.57 -0.64 -3.78
N ALA A 120 -12.66 0.33 -3.59
CA ALA A 120 -11.43 0.41 -4.35
C ALA A 120 -10.44 -0.71 -3.94
N PRO A 121 -9.59 -1.18 -4.88
CA PRO A 121 -8.61 -2.20 -4.57
C PRO A 121 -7.68 -1.74 -3.43
N PRO A 122 -7.18 -2.69 -2.61
CA PRO A 122 -6.34 -2.35 -1.47
C PRO A 122 -5.15 -1.51 -1.93
N ARG A 123 -4.87 -0.42 -1.19
CA ARG A 123 -3.77 0.53 -1.46
C ARG A 123 -3.97 1.40 -2.71
N SER A 124 -5.21 1.61 -3.16
CA SER A 124 -5.52 2.67 -4.13
C SER A 124 -5.36 4.06 -3.53
N ILE A 125 -4.99 5.04 -4.35
CA ILE A 125 -4.91 6.45 -3.94
C ILE A 125 -6.30 7.08 -4.02
N THR A 126 -6.82 7.55 -2.88
CA THR A 126 -8.08 8.30 -2.82
C THR A 126 -7.85 9.80 -3.02
N GLN A 127 -8.92 10.55 -3.36
CA GLN A 127 -8.83 11.94 -3.83
C GLN A 127 -8.05 12.88 -2.90
N SER A 128 -8.17 12.71 -1.59
CA SER A 128 -7.57 13.59 -0.59
C SER A 128 -6.43 12.96 0.19
N MET A 129 -6.01 11.72 -0.12
CA MET A 129 -4.98 11.02 0.66
C MET A 129 -3.61 11.71 0.61
N CYS A 130 -2.81 11.55 1.66
CA CYS A 130 -1.42 11.98 1.69
C CYS A 130 -0.61 11.23 0.62
N ARG A 131 -0.06 11.98 -0.34
CA ARG A 131 0.72 11.46 -1.47
C ARG A 131 1.94 12.32 -1.77
N THR A 132 2.95 11.72 -2.38
CA THR A 132 4.09 12.42 -2.97
C THR A 132 4.24 12.01 -4.43
N PHE A 133 4.63 12.96 -5.26
CA PHE A 133 4.90 12.69 -6.67
C PHE A 133 6.29 12.10 -6.82
N ASN A 134 6.42 10.97 -7.52
CA ASN A 134 7.71 10.40 -7.86
C ASN A 134 8.10 10.81 -9.28
N SER A 135 9.05 11.75 -9.39
CA SER A 135 9.52 12.28 -10.68
C SER A 135 10.14 11.21 -11.59
N LYS A 136 10.62 10.08 -11.06
CA LYS A 136 11.21 9.00 -11.87
C LYS A 136 10.17 8.09 -12.52
N THR A 137 9.04 7.88 -11.87
CA THR A 137 8.00 6.95 -12.35
C THR A 137 6.78 7.66 -12.94
N GLY A 138 6.71 8.99 -12.86
CA GLY A 138 5.57 9.79 -13.32
C GLY A 138 4.26 9.47 -12.60
N ARG A 139 4.32 8.85 -11.42
CA ARG A 139 3.15 8.34 -10.67
C ARG A 139 3.19 8.83 -9.24
N ASP A 140 2.00 9.05 -8.68
CA ASP A 140 1.81 9.37 -7.27
C ASP A 140 2.09 8.15 -6.39
N LYS A 141 2.75 8.39 -5.25
CA LYS A 141 3.03 7.39 -4.22
C LYS A 141 2.31 7.75 -2.92
N ILE A 142 1.80 6.73 -2.23
CA ILE A 142 1.21 6.88 -0.89
C ILE A 142 2.28 7.31 0.10
N ASN A 143 2.00 8.39 0.85
CA ASN A 143 2.87 8.95 1.87
C ASN A 143 2.07 9.27 3.14
N CYS A 144 1.34 8.27 3.63
CA CYS A 144 0.57 8.37 4.86
C CYS A 144 1.48 8.34 6.09
N THR A 145 1.32 9.31 6.99
CA THR A 145 2.08 9.38 8.26
C THR A 145 1.31 8.80 9.46
N GLY A 146 0.07 8.33 9.28
CA GLY A 146 -0.73 7.72 10.35
C GLY A 146 -1.16 8.69 11.47
N CYS A 147 -1.39 9.96 11.14
CA CYS A 147 -1.64 11.03 12.13
C CYS A 147 -2.99 10.94 12.89
N ASN A 148 -4.00 10.28 12.33
CA ASN A 148 -5.33 10.13 12.94
C ASN A 148 -5.89 8.73 12.66
N SER A 149 -6.61 8.15 13.62
CA SER A 149 -7.38 6.91 13.44
C SER A 149 -8.78 7.24 12.89
N GLY A 150 -9.18 6.57 11.81
CA GLY A 150 -10.37 6.95 11.05
C GLY A 150 -10.12 8.22 10.24
N CYS A 151 -9.08 8.21 9.41
CA CYS A 151 -8.72 9.37 8.59
C CYS A 151 -9.73 9.58 7.46
N MET A 152 -10.46 10.69 7.51
CA MET A 152 -11.42 11.11 6.48
C MET A 152 -10.78 11.24 5.08
N ASP A 153 -9.48 11.54 5.02
CA ASP A 153 -8.77 11.70 3.75
C ASP A 153 -8.45 10.37 3.07
N ILE A 154 -8.51 9.27 3.80
CA ILE A 154 -8.36 7.92 3.27
C ILE A 154 -9.74 7.36 2.94
N ASP A 155 -10.65 7.39 3.91
CA ASP A 155 -12.03 6.95 3.73
C ASP A 155 -12.97 7.82 4.59
N SER A 156 -13.72 8.68 3.90
CA SER A 156 -14.65 9.62 4.55
C SER A 156 -15.84 8.92 5.18
N GLU A 157 -16.32 7.81 4.59
CA GLU A 157 -17.47 7.07 5.09
C GLU A 157 -17.08 6.25 6.33
N LYS A 158 -15.94 5.57 6.30
CA LYS A 158 -15.36 4.93 7.49
C LYS A 158 -15.17 5.93 8.64
N ALA A 159 -14.64 7.12 8.32
CA ALA A 159 -14.44 8.17 9.31
C ALA A 159 -15.77 8.66 9.89
N TYR A 160 -16.81 8.83 9.05
CA TYR A 160 -18.15 9.23 9.51
C TYR A 160 -18.70 8.24 10.54
N TRP A 161 -18.75 6.95 10.21
CA TRP A 161 -19.29 5.92 11.11
C TRP A 161 -18.46 5.78 12.40
N HIS A 162 -17.14 5.89 12.30
CA HIS A 162 -16.23 5.87 13.47
C HIS A 162 -16.42 7.09 14.40
N HIS A 163 -16.86 8.22 13.86
CA HIS A 163 -17.07 9.46 14.62
C HIS A 163 -18.49 9.68 15.11
N LEU A 164 -19.46 8.89 14.63
CA LEU A 164 -20.88 9.09 14.90
C LEU A 164 -21.22 9.14 16.40
N LYS A 165 -20.66 8.22 17.20
CA LYS A 165 -20.91 8.10 18.64
C LYS A 165 -19.94 8.90 19.53
N LYS A 166 -18.93 9.57 18.97
CA LYS A 166 -17.91 10.22 19.80
C LYS A 166 -18.50 11.43 20.57
N PRO A 167 -18.02 11.69 21.80
CA PRO A 167 -18.40 12.89 22.52
C PRO A 167 -18.01 14.13 21.70
N GLY A 168 -18.86 15.17 21.73
CA GLY A 168 -18.69 16.38 20.93
C GLY A 168 -19.24 16.30 19.51
N ARG A 169 -19.50 15.11 18.94
CA ARG A 169 -20.07 15.01 17.58
C ARG A 169 -21.47 15.62 17.49
N LYS A 170 -22.31 15.41 18.51
CA LYS A 170 -23.64 16.02 18.64
C LYS A 170 -23.56 17.55 18.72
N LEU A 171 -22.62 18.07 19.52
CA LEU A 171 -22.39 19.51 19.63
C LEU A 171 -22.01 20.11 18.28
N VAL A 172 -21.08 19.48 17.57
CA VAL A 172 -20.67 19.93 16.23
C VAL A 172 -21.85 19.94 15.27
N GLN A 173 -22.62 18.84 15.21
CA GLN A 173 -23.70 18.72 14.23
C GLN A 173 -24.87 19.67 14.51
N TYR A 174 -25.41 19.65 15.73
CA TYR A 174 -26.57 20.45 16.10
C TYR A 174 -26.21 21.91 16.36
N GLY A 175 -25.05 22.14 16.98
CA GLY A 175 -24.52 23.48 17.23
C GLY A 175 -24.19 24.20 15.92
N TYR A 176 -23.63 23.51 14.91
CA TYR A 176 -23.36 24.15 13.60
C TYR A 176 -24.64 24.64 12.92
N LEU A 177 -25.73 23.87 12.96
CA LEU A 177 -27.03 24.30 12.46
C LEU A 177 -27.48 25.60 13.15
N GLY A 178 -27.37 25.65 14.48
CA GLY A 178 -27.67 26.86 15.25
C GLY A 178 -26.75 28.03 14.94
N LEU A 179 -25.45 27.79 14.72
CA LEU A 179 -24.51 28.84 14.31
C LEU A 179 -24.83 29.42 12.93
N VAL A 180 -25.23 28.60 11.96
CA VAL A 180 -25.65 29.07 10.62
C VAL A 180 -26.89 29.96 10.73
N ILE A 181 -27.91 29.49 11.45
CA ILE A 181 -29.15 30.25 11.65
C ILE A 181 -28.89 31.53 12.44
N GLY A 182 -28.11 31.44 13.53
CA GLY A 182 -27.75 32.58 14.37
C GLY A 182 -26.94 33.62 13.61
N TYR A 183 -26.03 33.21 12.73
CA TYR A 183 -25.26 34.12 11.88
C TYR A 183 -26.17 34.95 10.96
N ILE A 184 -27.17 34.32 10.33
CA ILE A 184 -28.13 35.01 9.46
C ILE A 184 -29.04 35.94 10.28
N ILE A 185 -29.58 35.45 11.40
CA ILE A 185 -30.51 36.22 12.24
C ILE A 185 -29.81 37.39 12.94
N TYR A 186 -28.54 37.25 13.31
CA TYR A 186 -27.79 38.33 13.94
C TYR A 186 -27.80 39.61 13.11
N TYR A 187 -27.63 39.52 11.79
CA TYR A 187 -27.67 40.70 10.92
C TYR A 187 -29.04 41.39 10.88
N ARG A 188 -30.12 40.61 11.00
CA ARG A 188 -31.47 41.18 11.18
C ARG A 188 -31.59 41.88 12.53
N LEU A 189 -31.11 41.26 13.61
CA LEU A 189 -31.15 41.83 14.95
C LEU A 189 -30.26 43.06 15.09
N TYR A 190 -29.19 43.15 14.30
CA TYR A 190 -28.28 44.29 14.25
C TYR A 190 -28.87 45.49 13.51
N ALA A 191 -29.66 45.30 12.46
CA ALA A 191 -30.22 46.41 11.68
C ALA A 191 -31.71 46.70 11.95
N GLY A 192 -32.41 45.81 12.64
CA GLY A 192 -33.87 45.85 12.81
C GLY A 192 -34.66 45.42 11.56
N ASN A 193 -34.00 45.34 10.39
CA ASN A 193 -34.58 44.94 9.11
C ASN A 193 -33.69 43.89 8.39
N TRP A 194 -34.16 43.38 7.25
CA TRP A 194 -33.39 42.45 6.41
C TRP A 194 -32.58 43.15 5.32
N ASP A 195 -32.87 44.42 5.05
CA ASP A 195 -32.26 45.18 3.94
C ASP A 195 -30.75 45.31 4.14
N TYR A 196 -30.31 45.49 5.39
CA TYR A 196 -28.90 45.51 5.73
C TYR A 196 -28.17 44.20 5.40
N TYR A 197 -28.80 43.05 5.63
CA TYR A 197 -28.20 41.76 5.29
C TYR A 197 -28.13 41.55 3.77
N PHE A 198 -29.25 41.79 3.06
CA PHE A 198 -29.36 41.54 1.63
C PHE A 198 -28.60 42.55 0.76
N SER A 199 -28.45 43.80 1.22
CA SER A 199 -27.62 44.80 0.54
C SER A 199 -26.13 44.46 0.53
N GLY A 200 -25.68 43.57 1.44
CA GLY A 200 -24.26 43.24 1.56
C GLY A 200 -23.41 44.33 2.20
N ALA A 201 -24.03 45.42 2.71
CA ALA A 201 -23.33 46.57 3.29
C ALA A 201 -22.36 46.18 4.43
N TRP A 202 -22.67 45.11 5.16
CA TRP A 202 -21.84 44.53 6.21
C TRP A 202 -20.42 44.10 5.79
N THR A 203 -20.13 44.03 4.47
CA THR A 203 -18.79 43.73 3.93
C THR A 203 -17.93 44.97 3.68
N HIS A 204 -18.49 46.18 3.72
CA HIS A 204 -17.78 47.41 3.35
C HIS A 204 -18.01 48.55 4.36
N GLU A 205 -18.37 48.24 5.62
CA GLU A 205 -18.59 49.26 6.66
C GLU A 205 -17.31 50.03 7.03
N ALA A 206 -17.19 51.27 6.54
CA ALA A 206 -16.16 52.18 6.99
C ALA A 206 -16.27 52.38 8.53
N ASN A 207 -15.16 52.22 9.25
CA ASN A 207 -15.04 52.39 10.70
C ASN A 207 -15.75 51.32 11.58
N GLN A 208 -15.75 50.06 11.15
CA GLN A 208 -16.24 48.93 11.95
C GLN A 208 -15.61 48.83 13.37
N LEU A 209 -14.36 49.27 13.55
CA LEU A 209 -13.67 49.23 14.85
C LEU A 209 -14.23 50.24 15.87
N SER A 210 -14.68 51.42 15.42
CA SER A 210 -15.25 52.42 16.33
C SER A 210 -16.68 52.09 16.74
N THR A 211 -17.37 51.21 15.99
CA THR A 211 -18.76 50.78 16.27
C THR A 211 -18.86 49.54 17.15
N ILE A 212 -17.74 49.00 17.67
CA ILE A 212 -17.71 47.79 18.51
C ILE A 212 -18.48 47.99 19.83
N PHE A 213 -18.38 49.19 20.41
CA PHE A 213 -19.05 49.54 21.67
C PHE A 213 -20.46 50.11 21.47
N ASN A 214 -20.88 50.33 20.22
CA ASN A 214 -22.23 50.77 19.91
C ASN A 214 -23.26 49.67 20.20
N PRO A 215 -24.55 50.04 20.34
CA PRO A 215 -25.64 49.08 20.47
C PRO A 215 -25.57 48.00 19.38
N GLY A 216 -25.53 46.75 19.80
CA GLY A 216 -25.46 45.58 18.91
C GLY A 216 -26.84 45.00 18.55
N PHE A 217 -27.91 45.52 19.15
CA PHE A 217 -29.27 45.06 18.96
C PHE A 217 -30.21 46.24 18.70
N TYR A 218 -31.01 46.11 17.64
CA TYR A 218 -32.06 47.04 17.25
C TYR A 218 -33.35 46.24 17.10
N ILE A 219 -34.13 46.15 18.18
CA ILE A 219 -35.42 45.45 18.20
C ILE A 219 -36.52 46.50 18.05
N LEU A 220 -37.42 46.34 17.07
CA LEU A 220 -38.47 47.33 16.77
C LEU A 220 -37.90 48.75 16.53
N ASN A 221 -36.73 48.82 15.89
CA ASN A 221 -35.96 50.07 15.65
C ASN A 221 -35.53 50.82 16.92
N GLN A 222 -35.62 50.22 18.10
CA GLN A 222 -35.08 50.78 19.34
C GLN A 222 -33.73 50.13 19.67
N PRO A 223 -32.68 50.93 19.94
CA PRO A 223 -31.37 50.41 20.30
C PRO A 223 -31.39 49.85 21.73
N ILE A 224 -30.96 48.60 21.89
CA ILE A 224 -30.70 48.02 23.22
C ILE A 224 -29.22 48.24 23.54
N ALA A 225 -28.93 48.77 24.73
CA ALA A 225 -27.59 49.13 25.20
C ALA A 225 -26.70 47.91 25.53
N ILE A 226 -26.66 46.90 24.67
CA ILE A 226 -25.71 45.79 24.72
C ILE A 226 -24.69 46.01 23.61
N PRO A 227 -23.39 46.18 23.92
CA PRO A 227 -22.35 46.38 22.92
C PRO A 227 -22.30 45.26 21.86
N LYS A 228 -21.95 45.60 20.61
CA LYS A 228 -21.73 44.64 19.51
C LYS A 228 -20.81 43.49 19.92
N LEU A 229 -19.77 43.80 20.70
CA LEU A 229 -18.80 42.83 21.26
C LEU A 229 -19.45 41.69 22.05
N ILE A 230 -20.57 41.96 22.73
CA ILE A 230 -21.32 40.97 23.54
C ILE A 230 -22.51 40.43 22.74
N ALA A 231 -23.19 41.29 21.97
CA ALA A 231 -24.37 40.92 21.20
C ALA A 231 -24.09 39.81 20.17
N ALA A 232 -22.99 39.90 19.41
CA ALA A 232 -22.67 38.89 18.40
C ALA A 232 -22.35 37.52 19.03
N PRO A 233 -21.46 37.40 20.05
CA PRO A 233 -21.26 36.12 20.74
C PRO A 233 -22.53 35.58 21.38
N LEU A 234 -23.30 36.45 22.04
CA LEU A 234 -24.51 36.03 22.75
C LEU A 234 -25.55 35.45 21.80
N THR A 235 -25.81 36.08 20.65
CA THR A 235 -26.74 35.53 19.65
C THR A 235 -26.27 34.18 19.13
N LEU A 236 -25.02 34.07 18.69
CA LEU A 236 -24.48 32.82 18.16
C LEU A 236 -24.53 31.70 19.20
N ALA A 237 -24.17 31.99 20.45
CA ALA A 237 -24.24 31.03 21.55
C ALA A 237 -25.68 30.61 21.88
N ALA A 238 -26.62 31.57 21.92
CA ALA A 238 -28.03 31.29 22.18
C ALA A 238 -28.64 30.40 21.09
N PHE A 239 -28.44 30.75 19.82
CA PHE A 239 -28.97 29.94 18.70
C PHE A 239 -28.30 28.56 18.62
N ALA A 240 -26.99 28.46 18.89
CA ALA A 240 -26.31 27.17 18.99
C ALA A 240 -26.88 26.31 20.13
N ALA A 241 -27.12 26.88 21.31
CA ALA A 241 -27.69 26.18 22.45
C ALA A 241 -29.14 25.74 22.18
N ILE A 242 -29.98 26.64 21.66
CA ILE A 242 -31.37 26.36 21.30
C ILE A 242 -31.43 25.19 20.29
N ALA A 243 -30.67 25.27 19.19
CA ALA A 243 -30.63 24.21 18.19
C ALA A 243 -30.13 22.88 18.78
N TYR A 244 -29.11 22.93 19.64
CA TYR A 244 -28.58 21.75 20.34
C TYR A 244 -29.64 21.07 21.21
N PHE A 245 -30.35 21.81 22.06
CA PHE A 245 -31.38 21.25 22.94
C PHE A 245 -32.60 20.76 22.17
N ILE A 246 -33.05 21.49 21.14
CA ILE A 246 -34.16 21.08 20.28
C ILE A 246 -33.83 19.76 19.58
N CYS A 247 -32.67 19.67 18.93
CA CYS A 247 -32.28 18.47 18.20
C CYS A 247 -32.11 17.26 19.13
N ILE A 248 -31.59 17.45 20.35
CA ILE A 248 -31.52 16.37 21.35
C ILE A 248 -32.91 15.90 21.78
N LYS A 249 -33.86 16.83 22.00
CA LYS A 249 -35.24 16.46 22.33
C LYS A 249 -35.88 15.67 21.20
N ILE A 250 -35.73 16.12 19.95
CA ILE A 250 -36.23 15.44 18.75
C ILE A 250 -35.60 14.06 18.61
N GLU A 251 -34.27 13.94 18.75
CA GLU A 251 -33.55 12.66 18.69
C GLU A 251 -34.11 11.65 19.70
N LYS A 252 -34.30 12.08 20.97
CA LYS A 252 -34.86 11.23 22.03
C LYS A 252 -36.31 10.82 21.75
N GLN A 253 -37.13 11.74 21.24
CA GLN A 253 -38.52 11.47 20.89
C GLN A 253 -38.63 10.47 19.75
N ILE A 254 -37.88 10.69 18.65
CA ILE A 254 -37.83 9.78 17.50
C ILE A 254 -37.33 8.40 17.94
N PHE A 255 -36.25 8.36 18.73
CA PHE A 255 -35.72 7.08 19.22
C PHE A 255 -36.74 6.33 20.08
N SER A 256 -37.42 7.03 20.99
CA SER A 256 -38.44 6.42 21.86
C SER A 256 -39.64 5.91 21.05
N TYR A 257 -40.07 6.67 20.05
CA TYR A 257 -41.17 6.27 19.15
C TYR A 257 -40.79 5.04 18.31
N LEU A 258 -39.62 5.07 17.67
CA LEU A 258 -39.15 3.96 16.82
C LEU A 258 -38.90 2.69 17.65
N LYS A 259 -38.33 2.80 18.84
CA LYS A 259 -38.10 1.66 19.74
C LYS A 259 -39.40 1.00 20.21
N ARG A 260 -40.51 1.75 20.30
CA ARG A 260 -41.84 1.18 20.59
C ARG A 260 -42.38 0.37 19.41
N LYS A 261 -42.08 0.77 18.17
CA LYS A 261 -42.54 0.10 16.95
C LYS A 261 -41.69 -1.11 16.58
N ASP A 262 -40.38 -1.01 16.77
CA ASP A 262 -39.42 -2.09 16.53
C ASP A 262 -38.36 -2.09 17.64
N PRO A 263 -38.40 -3.07 18.56
CA PRO A 263 -37.44 -3.20 19.65
C PRO A 263 -35.99 -3.41 19.20
N GLY A 264 -35.76 -3.83 17.96
CA GLY A 264 -34.43 -4.14 17.40
C GLY A 264 -33.67 -2.93 16.82
N ILE A 265 -34.27 -1.73 16.79
CA ILE A 265 -33.67 -0.56 16.13
C ILE A 265 -32.39 -0.10 16.84
N SER A 266 -31.31 -0.01 16.06
CA SER A 266 -30.04 0.55 16.53
C SER A 266 -30.13 2.08 16.70
N HIS A 267 -29.63 2.57 17.83
CA HIS A 267 -29.48 4.01 18.09
C HIS A 267 -28.61 4.73 17.05
N GLU A 268 -27.69 4.02 16.38
CA GLU A 268 -26.87 4.59 15.30
C GLU A 268 -27.69 5.04 14.09
N LEU A 269 -28.75 4.30 13.76
CA LEU A 269 -29.61 4.61 12.62
C LEU A 269 -30.40 5.90 12.87
N VAL A 270 -30.93 6.07 14.08
CA VAL A 270 -31.67 7.28 14.47
C VAL A 270 -30.74 8.49 14.51
N LEU A 271 -29.55 8.35 15.09
CA LEU A 271 -28.53 9.40 15.06
C LEU A 271 -28.17 9.81 13.64
N HIS A 272 -27.94 8.84 12.75
CA HIS A 272 -27.64 9.10 11.36
C HIS A 272 -28.75 9.87 10.66
N GLY A 273 -30.01 9.46 10.84
CA GLY A 273 -31.17 10.14 10.27
C GLY A 273 -31.26 11.60 10.72
N VAL A 274 -31.23 11.85 12.03
CA VAL A 274 -31.30 13.23 12.58
C VAL A 274 -30.11 14.07 12.10
N PHE A 275 -28.89 13.52 12.11
CA PHE A 275 -27.70 14.22 11.61
C PHE A 275 -27.84 14.61 10.13
N THR A 276 -28.38 13.71 9.32
CA THR A 276 -28.57 13.94 7.87
C THR A 276 -29.59 15.05 7.63
N ILE A 277 -30.69 15.09 8.37
CA ILE A 277 -31.66 16.20 8.33
C ILE A 277 -31.01 17.50 8.76
N CYS A 278 -30.27 17.51 9.87
CA CYS A 278 -29.57 18.71 10.34
C CYS A 278 -28.55 19.21 9.30
N SER A 279 -27.79 18.33 8.66
CA SER A 279 -26.88 18.69 7.56
C SER A 279 -27.64 19.27 6.37
N PHE A 280 -28.76 18.67 5.99
CA PHE A 280 -29.59 19.13 4.88
C PHE A 280 -30.14 20.54 5.13
N ILE A 281 -30.68 20.79 6.32
CA ILE A 281 -31.18 22.12 6.71
C ILE A 281 -30.03 23.13 6.78
N ALA A 282 -28.92 22.78 7.42
CA ALA A 282 -27.77 23.68 7.55
C ALA A 282 -27.16 24.03 6.19
N PHE A 283 -27.05 23.05 5.28
CA PHE A 283 -26.56 23.24 3.92
C PHE A 283 -27.47 24.18 3.14
N ASN A 284 -28.78 23.93 3.12
CA ASN A 284 -29.74 24.78 2.42
C ASN A 284 -29.77 26.19 3.02
N ALA A 285 -29.85 26.33 4.34
CA ALA A 285 -29.81 27.64 5.00
C ALA A 285 -28.53 28.42 4.65
N PHE A 286 -27.37 27.76 4.65
CA PHE A 286 -26.10 28.40 4.32
C PHE A 286 -26.05 28.86 2.85
N PHE A 287 -26.38 28.00 1.88
CA PHE A 287 -26.24 28.35 0.46
C PHE A 287 -27.39 29.20 -0.09
N ILE A 288 -28.58 29.11 0.49
CA ILE A 288 -29.74 29.94 0.09
C ILE A 288 -29.61 31.35 0.64
N TYR A 289 -29.09 31.56 1.85
CA TYR A 289 -29.01 32.90 2.45
C TYR A 289 -27.60 33.49 2.43
N GLY A 290 -26.56 32.70 2.66
CA GLY A 290 -25.18 33.19 2.80
C GLY A 290 -24.63 33.87 1.55
N GLY A 291 -25.01 33.42 0.36
CA GLY A 291 -24.60 34.01 -0.93
C GLY A 291 -25.59 35.01 -1.52
N ARG A 292 -26.73 35.27 -0.85
CA ARG A 292 -27.81 36.09 -1.42
C ARG A 292 -27.39 37.50 -1.82
N PRO A 293 -26.58 38.24 -1.04
CA PRO A 293 -26.16 39.58 -1.43
C PRO A 293 -25.42 39.60 -2.77
N GLU A 294 -24.60 38.58 -3.03
CA GLU A 294 -23.88 38.44 -4.30
C GLU A 294 -24.80 37.94 -5.42
N LEU A 295 -25.72 37.02 -5.12
CA LEU A 295 -26.72 36.54 -6.08
C LEU A 295 -27.67 37.66 -6.53
N MET A 296 -28.00 38.61 -5.66
CA MET A 296 -28.86 39.76 -6.01
C MET A 296 -28.26 40.66 -7.08
N ARG A 297 -26.94 40.59 -7.33
CA ARG A 297 -26.28 41.29 -8.44
C ARG A 297 -26.53 40.62 -9.80
N LEU A 298 -26.97 39.37 -9.82
CA LEU A 298 -27.27 38.62 -11.03
C LEU A 298 -28.74 38.78 -11.45
N PRO A 299 -29.07 38.63 -12.74
CA PRO A 299 -30.44 38.57 -13.24
C PRO A 299 -31.33 37.57 -12.46
N ALA A 300 -32.59 37.92 -12.25
CA ALA A 300 -33.59 37.09 -11.56
C ALA A 300 -33.62 35.60 -11.98
N PRO A 301 -33.57 35.22 -13.29
CA PRO A 301 -33.58 33.80 -13.66
C PRO A 301 -32.36 33.03 -13.16
N LEU A 302 -31.18 33.66 -13.14
CA LEU A 302 -29.95 33.03 -12.62
C LEU A 302 -30.02 32.82 -11.11
N GLN A 303 -30.66 33.75 -10.37
CA GLN A 303 -30.88 33.58 -8.93
C GLN A 303 -31.79 32.39 -8.63
N GLN A 304 -32.87 32.22 -9.39
CA GLN A 304 -33.81 31.10 -9.24
C GLN A 304 -33.15 29.78 -9.64
N ALA A 305 -32.42 29.76 -10.76
CA ALA A 305 -31.68 28.59 -11.21
C ALA A 305 -30.67 28.12 -10.15
N TRP A 306 -29.93 29.04 -9.52
CA TRP A 306 -29.01 28.71 -8.44
C TRP A 306 -29.71 28.07 -7.24
N GLN A 307 -30.83 28.64 -6.77
CA GLN A 307 -31.60 28.06 -5.66
C GLN A 307 -32.15 26.67 -6.01
N CYS A 308 -32.71 26.52 -7.20
CA CYS A 308 -33.19 25.22 -7.68
C CYS A 308 -32.06 24.19 -7.72
N LEU A 309 -30.88 24.57 -8.21
CA LEU A 309 -29.69 23.72 -8.25
C LEU A 309 -29.26 23.28 -6.85
N ILE A 310 -29.17 24.22 -5.89
CA ILE A 310 -28.76 23.91 -4.52
C ILE A 310 -29.74 22.95 -3.85
N VAL A 311 -31.04 23.22 -3.97
CA VAL A 311 -32.09 22.34 -3.43
C VAL A 311 -31.99 20.97 -4.08
N LEU A 312 -31.94 20.88 -5.41
CA LEU A 312 -31.85 19.63 -6.17
C LEU A 312 -30.61 18.79 -5.78
N VAL A 313 -29.44 19.41 -5.68
CA VAL A 313 -28.20 18.72 -5.27
C VAL A 313 -28.32 18.21 -3.83
N SER A 314 -28.88 19.03 -2.93
CA SER A 314 -29.06 18.64 -1.52
C SER A 314 -30.10 17.53 -1.34
N THR A 315 -31.18 17.52 -2.13
CA THR A 315 -32.21 16.47 -2.09
C THR A 315 -31.71 15.16 -2.69
N LEU A 316 -30.95 15.20 -3.79
CA LEU A 316 -30.30 14.00 -4.34
C LEU A 316 -29.29 13.40 -3.36
N TRP A 317 -28.54 14.25 -2.66
CA TRP A 317 -27.65 13.80 -1.60
C TRP A 317 -28.44 13.19 -0.43
N LEU A 318 -29.54 13.82 0.00
CA LEU A 318 -30.40 13.33 1.08
C LEU A 318 -30.96 11.94 0.75
N ASP A 319 -31.54 11.76 -0.43
CA ASP A 319 -32.10 10.48 -0.89
C ASP A 319 -31.06 9.34 -0.86
N ARG A 320 -29.88 9.60 -1.44
CA ARG A 320 -28.76 8.64 -1.48
C ARG A 320 -28.22 8.28 -0.08
N THR A 321 -28.31 9.22 0.85
CA THR A 321 -27.76 9.11 2.20
C THR A 321 -28.76 8.49 3.18
N TRP A 322 -30.06 8.74 3.00
CA TRP A 322 -31.11 8.38 3.96
C TRP A 322 -31.13 6.90 4.34
N GLY A 323 -31.00 6.02 3.34
CA GLY A 323 -31.00 4.56 3.54
C GLY A 323 -29.64 3.97 3.97
N ARG A 324 -28.62 4.80 4.23
CA ARG A 324 -27.28 4.30 4.59
C ARG A 324 -27.22 3.87 6.05
N ASN A 325 -26.50 2.79 6.30
CA ASN A 325 -26.22 2.31 7.65
C ASN A 325 -24.77 1.81 7.75
N ALA A 326 -24.24 1.74 8.97
CA ALA A 326 -22.88 1.29 9.22
C ALA A 326 -22.67 -0.20 8.84
N GLU A 327 -23.73 -1.00 8.90
CA GLU A 327 -23.72 -2.43 8.60
C GLU A 327 -23.53 -2.70 7.10
N LEU A 328 -24.28 -2.01 6.25
CA LEU A 328 -24.18 -2.06 4.79
C LEU A 328 -22.79 -1.62 4.32
N TYR A 329 -22.24 -0.56 4.91
CA TYR A 329 -20.86 -0.14 4.62
C TYR A 329 -19.86 -1.27 4.89
N ARG A 330 -19.98 -1.97 6.03
CA ARG A 330 -19.08 -3.07 6.37
C ARG A 330 -19.28 -4.28 5.45
N ARG A 331 -20.53 -4.60 5.10
CA ARG A 331 -20.85 -5.65 4.12
C ARG A 331 -20.28 -5.35 2.74
N GLU A 332 -20.42 -4.11 2.25
CA GLU A 332 -19.83 -3.65 0.99
C GLU A 332 -18.30 -3.77 1.03
N SER A 333 -17.66 -3.35 2.14
CA SER A 333 -16.21 -3.46 2.31
C SER A 333 -15.71 -4.91 2.32
N LEU A 334 -16.42 -5.81 3.00
CA LEU A 334 -16.05 -7.21 3.06
C LEU A 334 -16.27 -7.90 1.70
N ALA A 335 -17.40 -7.64 1.04
CA ALA A 335 -17.67 -8.16 -0.30
C ALA A 335 -16.58 -7.72 -1.30
N SER A 336 -16.08 -6.49 -1.21
CA SER A 336 -14.96 -6.04 -2.05
C SER A 336 -13.70 -6.90 -1.87
N LYS A 337 -13.37 -7.26 -0.62
CA LYS A 337 -12.22 -8.13 -0.30
C LYS A 337 -12.41 -9.55 -0.78
N LEU A 338 -13.59 -10.13 -0.53
CA LEU A 338 -13.96 -11.44 -1.06
C LEU A 338 -13.87 -11.47 -2.58
N ARG A 339 -14.36 -10.42 -3.25
CA ARG A 339 -14.25 -10.28 -4.71
C ARG A 339 -12.78 -10.29 -5.16
N GLY A 340 -11.91 -9.63 -4.42
CA GLY A 340 -10.46 -9.66 -4.66
C GLY A 340 -9.88 -11.08 -4.56
N GLN A 341 -10.27 -11.84 -3.55
CA GLN A 341 -9.83 -13.23 -3.35
C GLN A 341 -10.41 -14.18 -4.40
N LEU A 342 -11.69 -14.03 -4.74
CA LEU A 342 -12.34 -14.78 -5.81
C LEU A 342 -11.68 -14.53 -7.16
N LYS A 343 -11.31 -13.27 -7.46
CA LYS A 343 -10.56 -12.96 -8.68
C LYS A 343 -9.23 -13.74 -8.75
N LYS A 344 -8.50 -13.84 -7.64
CA LYS A 344 -7.26 -14.64 -7.58
C LYS A 344 -7.53 -16.12 -7.78
N LEU A 345 -8.58 -16.64 -7.15
CA LEU A 345 -8.98 -18.04 -7.25
C LEU A 345 -9.43 -18.40 -8.68
N VAL A 346 -10.29 -17.58 -9.29
CA VAL A 346 -10.73 -17.72 -10.68
C VAL A 346 -9.54 -17.71 -11.65
N GLN A 347 -8.58 -16.80 -11.44
CA GLN A 347 -7.38 -16.73 -12.27
C GLN A 347 -6.50 -17.99 -12.10
N LYS A 348 -6.43 -18.56 -10.89
CA LYS A 348 -5.71 -19.82 -10.62
C LYS A 348 -6.39 -21.01 -11.30
N LEU A 349 -7.73 -21.06 -11.28
CA LEU A 349 -8.52 -22.16 -11.84
C LEU A 349 -8.83 -22.00 -13.34
N GLN A 350 -8.42 -20.89 -13.97
CA GLN A 350 -8.68 -20.57 -15.39
C GLN A 350 -10.16 -20.72 -15.80
N ILE A 351 -11.09 -20.32 -14.92
CA ILE A 351 -12.53 -20.48 -15.18
C ILE A 351 -13.07 -19.31 -16.02
N ASP A 352 -13.75 -19.64 -17.12
CA ASP A 352 -14.46 -18.68 -17.96
C ASP A 352 -15.74 -18.16 -17.26
N LEU A 353 -15.58 -17.07 -16.52
CA LEU A 353 -16.68 -16.42 -15.79
C LEU A 353 -17.76 -15.81 -16.69
N THR A 354 -17.45 -15.56 -17.96
CA THR A 354 -18.38 -14.97 -18.93
C THR A 354 -19.58 -15.87 -19.22
N LYS A 355 -19.40 -17.20 -19.16
CA LYS A 355 -20.48 -18.18 -19.32
C LYS A 355 -21.38 -18.27 -18.08
N LEU A 356 -20.82 -18.06 -16.88
CA LEU A 356 -21.53 -18.20 -15.61
C LEU A 356 -22.29 -16.92 -15.21
N LEU A 357 -21.86 -15.75 -15.67
CA LEU A 357 -22.36 -14.45 -15.25
C LEU A 357 -23.21 -13.73 -16.32
N GLU A 358 -23.65 -14.44 -17.37
CA GLU A 358 -24.47 -13.87 -18.46
C GLU A 358 -23.91 -12.54 -18.98
N CYS A 359 -22.62 -12.50 -19.33
CA CYS A 359 -21.89 -11.31 -19.79
C CYS A 359 -21.71 -10.18 -18.76
N ARG A 360 -22.04 -10.37 -17.48
CA ARG A 360 -21.71 -9.42 -16.40
C ARG A 360 -20.31 -9.66 -15.86
N SER A 361 -19.64 -8.58 -15.47
CA SER A 361 -18.28 -8.64 -14.92
C SER A 361 -18.30 -8.74 -13.38
N LEU A 362 -17.31 -9.42 -12.79
CA LEU A 362 -17.11 -9.53 -11.33
C LEU A 362 -17.35 -8.22 -10.53
N PRO A 363 -16.91 -7.04 -10.99
CA PRO A 363 -17.11 -5.76 -10.29
C PRO A 363 -18.57 -5.31 -10.17
N GLN A 364 -19.46 -5.80 -11.03
CA GLN A 364 -20.85 -5.35 -11.11
C GLN A 364 -21.79 -6.12 -10.17
N LEU A 365 -21.35 -7.24 -9.60
CA LEU A 365 -22.19 -8.04 -8.69
C LEU A 365 -22.49 -7.28 -7.39
N LYS A 366 -23.67 -7.50 -6.84
CA LYS A 366 -24.01 -7.05 -5.48
C LYS A 366 -23.27 -7.91 -4.44
N PRO A 367 -23.11 -7.43 -3.19
CA PRO A 367 -22.56 -8.23 -2.10
C PRO A 367 -23.24 -9.60 -1.98
N ASP A 368 -24.57 -9.66 -2.03
CA ASP A 368 -25.36 -10.88 -1.86
C ASP A 368 -25.14 -11.88 -3.01
N GLU A 369 -25.03 -11.39 -4.25
CA GLU A 369 -24.75 -12.20 -5.43
C GLU A 369 -23.32 -12.76 -5.41
N LEU A 370 -22.37 -12.02 -4.82
CA LEU A 370 -20.99 -12.47 -4.69
C LEU A 370 -20.87 -13.69 -3.77
N TYR A 371 -21.65 -13.74 -2.68
CA TYR A 371 -21.67 -14.90 -1.79
C TYR A 371 -22.26 -16.14 -2.48
N LEU A 372 -23.33 -15.96 -3.26
CA LEU A 372 -23.89 -17.02 -4.09
C LEU A 372 -22.87 -17.52 -5.13
N LEU A 373 -22.09 -16.62 -5.74
CA LEU A 373 -21.07 -17.00 -6.70
C LEU A 373 -20.02 -17.93 -6.09
N VAL A 374 -19.59 -17.70 -4.84
CA VAL A 374 -18.65 -18.59 -4.16
C VAL A 374 -19.22 -20.00 -3.98
N LYS A 375 -20.53 -20.10 -3.80
CA LYS A 375 -21.24 -21.38 -3.63
C LYS A 375 -21.42 -22.13 -4.94
N VAL A 376 -21.67 -21.41 -6.04
CA VAL A 376 -22.06 -21.99 -7.34
C VAL A 376 -20.85 -22.19 -8.28
N LEU A 377 -19.65 -21.82 -7.84
CA LEU A 377 -18.44 -21.88 -8.66
C LEU A 377 -18.13 -23.34 -9.10
N PRO A 378 -18.17 -23.65 -10.41
CA PRO A 378 -17.93 -25.00 -10.90
C PRO A 378 -16.48 -25.42 -10.62
N ASN A 379 -16.27 -26.68 -10.23
CA ASN A 379 -14.98 -27.27 -9.86
C ASN A 379 -14.30 -26.68 -8.61
N ALA A 380 -14.96 -25.82 -7.82
CA ALA A 380 -14.40 -25.34 -6.56
C ALA A 380 -14.50 -26.39 -5.44
N THR A 381 -13.36 -26.79 -4.88
CA THR A 381 -13.34 -27.74 -3.76
C THR A 381 -13.73 -27.07 -2.44
N LYS A 382 -14.07 -27.87 -1.42
CA LYS A 382 -14.28 -27.36 -0.06
C LYS A 382 -13.02 -26.65 0.49
N GLN A 383 -11.84 -27.14 0.10
CA GLN A 383 -10.56 -26.55 0.48
C GLN A 383 -10.34 -25.17 -0.18
N ASP A 384 -10.78 -24.98 -1.42
CA ASP A 384 -10.74 -23.68 -2.10
C ASP A 384 -11.63 -22.64 -1.42
N ARG A 385 -12.83 -23.03 -0.97
CA ARG A 385 -13.72 -22.16 -0.18
C ARG A 385 -13.07 -21.75 1.14
N LEU A 386 -12.43 -22.70 1.83
CA LEU A 386 -11.71 -22.44 3.07
C LEU A 386 -10.52 -21.48 2.86
N GLN A 387 -9.80 -21.60 1.73
CA GLN A 387 -8.71 -20.68 1.36
C GLN A 387 -9.22 -19.26 1.06
N VAL A 388 -10.35 -19.13 0.35
CA VAL A 388 -10.98 -17.82 0.11
C VAL A 388 -11.43 -17.18 1.42
N TYR A 389 -12.03 -17.96 2.32
CA TYR A 389 -12.42 -17.50 3.64
C TYR A 389 -11.21 -17.07 4.47
N LYS A 390 -10.16 -17.90 4.56
CA LYS A 390 -8.90 -17.57 5.23
C LYS A 390 -8.30 -16.27 4.69
N GLY A 391 -8.23 -16.11 3.37
CA GLY A 391 -7.74 -14.90 2.73
C GLY A 391 -8.58 -13.66 3.05
N ALA A 392 -9.91 -13.77 3.02
CA ALA A 392 -10.81 -12.67 3.37
C ALA A 392 -10.70 -12.28 4.85
N ILE A 393 -10.63 -13.27 5.75
CA ILE A 393 -10.45 -13.07 7.19
C ILE A 393 -9.12 -12.37 7.46
N LYS A 394 -8.03 -12.83 6.85
CA LYS A 394 -6.71 -12.18 6.95
C LYS A 394 -6.77 -10.71 6.53
N GLU A 395 -7.39 -10.40 5.38
CA GLU A 395 -7.57 -9.01 4.94
C GLU A 395 -8.50 -8.19 5.84
N VAL A 396 -9.49 -8.80 6.51
CA VAL A 396 -10.35 -8.11 7.46
C VAL A 396 -9.58 -7.75 8.73
N PHE A 397 -8.82 -8.69 9.30
CA PHE A 397 -7.96 -8.47 10.46
C PHE A 397 -6.83 -7.48 10.16
N GLU A 398 -6.20 -7.58 8.98
CA GLU A 398 -5.26 -6.58 8.50
C GLU A 398 -5.94 -5.20 8.54
N THR A 399 -7.07 -4.97 7.88
CA THR A 399 -7.66 -3.61 7.87
C THR A 399 -8.16 -3.06 9.23
N GLY A 400 -8.09 -3.83 10.33
CA GLY A 400 -8.47 -3.38 11.67
C GLY A 400 -9.94 -2.97 11.78
N THR A 401 -10.79 -3.61 10.98
CA THR A 401 -12.23 -3.29 10.88
C THR A 401 -13.05 -3.98 11.99
N ILE A 402 -12.45 -4.92 12.71
CA ILE A 402 -13.08 -5.69 13.79
C ILE A 402 -12.72 -5.03 15.13
N LYS A 403 -13.69 -4.36 15.76
CA LYS A 403 -13.54 -3.76 17.10
C LYS A 403 -14.75 -3.96 18.00
N THR A 404 -15.82 -4.57 17.50
CA THR A 404 -17.13 -4.55 18.15
C THR A 404 -17.87 -5.84 17.86
N ASN A 405 -18.79 -6.25 18.74
CA ASN A 405 -19.65 -7.43 18.58
C ASN A 405 -20.40 -7.47 17.23
N SER A 406 -20.65 -6.32 16.60
CA SER A 406 -21.24 -6.24 15.27
C SER A 406 -20.30 -6.68 14.14
N SER A 407 -18.97 -6.55 14.30
CA SER A 407 -18.01 -7.06 13.32
C SER A 407 -17.94 -8.60 13.33
N PHE A 408 -18.16 -9.22 14.49
CA PHE A 408 -18.27 -10.68 14.61
C PHE A 408 -19.54 -11.21 13.92
N LYS A 409 -20.67 -10.51 14.04
CA LYS A 409 -21.91 -10.88 13.33
C LYS A 409 -21.74 -10.92 11.82
N ILE A 410 -20.93 -10.03 11.25
CA ILE A 410 -20.66 -10.03 9.80
C ILE A 410 -19.80 -11.22 9.40
N ILE A 411 -18.74 -11.53 10.17
CA ILE A 411 -17.91 -12.71 9.92
C ILE A 411 -18.75 -13.98 10.03
N GLN A 412 -19.64 -14.03 11.03
CA GLN A 412 -20.59 -15.11 11.20
C GLN A 412 -21.51 -15.25 9.97
N GLN A 413 -22.05 -14.16 9.44
CA GLN A 413 -22.86 -14.19 8.22
C GLN A 413 -22.09 -14.72 7.01
N VAL A 414 -20.83 -14.31 6.85
CA VAL A 414 -19.96 -14.82 5.77
C VAL A 414 -19.70 -16.32 5.95
N ARG A 415 -19.45 -16.72 7.19
CA ARG A 415 -19.20 -18.11 7.55
C ARG A 415 -20.41 -19.01 7.26
N GLU A 416 -21.61 -18.54 7.62
CA GLU A 416 -22.88 -19.21 7.32
C GLU A 416 -23.11 -19.32 5.81
N GLN A 417 -22.86 -18.23 5.06
CA GLN A 417 -23.01 -18.20 3.60
C GLN A 417 -22.02 -19.11 2.86
N LEU A 418 -20.82 -19.33 3.43
CA LEU A 418 -19.79 -20.21 2.88
C LEU A 418 -19.88 -21.66 3.39
N GLU A 419 -20.85 -21.98 4.25
CA GLU A 419 -21.07 -23.29 4.87
C GLU A 419 -19.86 -23.79 5.68
N ILE A 420 -19.18 -22.88 6.39
CA ILE A 420 -17.99 -23.19 7.20
C ILE A 420 -18.41 -23.51 8.64
N ASN A 421 -18.03 -24.68 9.15
CA ASN A 421 -18.38 -25.10 10.51
C ASN A 421 -17.49 -24.44 11.59
N ASP A 422 -17.79 -24.67 12.87
CA ASP A 422 -17.03 -24.04 13.98
C ASP A 422 -15.59 -24.52 14.04
N GLU A 423 -15.38 -25.81 13.77
CA GLU A 423 -14.07 -26.45 13.79
C GLU A 423 -13.16 -25.90 12.69
N GLU A 424 -13.67 -25.75 11.47
CA GLU A 424 -12.97 -25.17 10.32
C GLU A 424 -12.66 -23.70 10.54
N HIS A 425 -13.61 -22.94 11.13
CA HIS A 425 -13.35 -21.55 11.47
C HIS A 425 -12.22 -21.43 12.50
N ASN A 426 -12.24 -22.25 13.55
CA ASN A 426 -11.21 -22.27 14.57
C ASN A 426 -9.86 -22.74 14.00
N ALA A 427 -9.86 -23.73 13.11
CA ALA A 427 -8.65 -24.17 12.41
C ALA A 427 -8.04 -23.04 11.57
N VAL A 428 -8.86 -22.28 10.83
CA VAL A 428 -8.41 -21.10 10.07
C VAL A 428 -7.84 -20.03 11.00
N LEU A 429 -8.47 -19.76 12.15
CA LEU A 429 -7.94 -18.80 13.12
C LEU A 429 -6.60 -19.26 13.71
N THR A 430 -6.46 -20.56 14.02
CA THR A 430 -5.20 -21.13 14.50
C THR A 430 -4.10 -21.03 13.44
N GLU A 431 -4.41 -21.34 12.17
CA GLU A 431 -3.45 -21.17 11.06
C GLU A 431 -3.04 -19.70 10.89
N VAL A 432 -3.98 -18.76 10.91
CA VAL A 432 -3.69 -17.33 10.82
C VAL A 432 -2.84 -16.86 12.01
N ASN A 433 -3.09 -17.39 13.21
CA ASN A 433 -2.30 -17.10 14.39
C ASN A 433 -0.86 -17.62 14.28
N ILE A 434 -0.67 -18.80 13.67
CA ILE A 434 0.66 -19.37 13.42
C ILE A 434 1.40 -18.56 12.35
N GLU A 435 0.72 -18.17 11.26
CA GLU A 435 1.32 -17.39 10.17
C GLU A 435 1.71 -15.96 10.59
N ASP A 436 0.83 -15.27 11.30
CA ASP A 436 1.02 -13.89 11.72
C ASP A 436 0.38 -13.66 13.12
N PRO A 437 1.07 -14.03 14.22
CA PRO A 437 0.55 -13.90 15.59
C PRO A 437 0.09 -12.48 15.95
N ILE A 438 0.70 -11.48 15.30
CA ILE A 438 0.45 -10.05 15.51
C ILE A 438 -0.94 -9.63 15.00
N LEU A 439 -1.53 -10.34 14.04
CA LEU A 439 -2.84 -9.97 13.47
C LEU A 439 -4.00 -10.20 14.46
N LEU A 440 -3.86 -11.18 15.36
CA LEU A 440 -4.88 -11.56 16.33
C LEU A 440 -4.59 -11.00 17.73
N ASP A 441 -3.46 -10.33 17.93
CA ASP A 441 -3.07 -9.71 19.20
C ASP A 441 -4.01 -8.52 19.54
N PRO A 442 -4.82 -8.60 20.62
CA PRO A 442 -5.72 -7.52 21.03
C PRO A 442 -4.98 -6.23 21.40
N HIS A 443 -3.75 -6.35 21.89
CA HIS A 443 -2.93 -5.25 22.40
C HIS A 443 -2.15 -4.53 21.30
N GLN A 444 -1.88 -5.20 20.17
CA GLN A 444 -1.16 -4.64 19.02
C GLN A 444 -2.07 -4.11 17.92
N ASN A 445 -3.35 -3.85 18.16
CA ASN A 445 -4.31 -3.30 17.19
C ASN A 445 -3.79 -2.06 16.42
N LEU A 446 -3.03 -2.30 15.34
CA LEU A 446 -2.51 -1.29 14.43
C LEU A 446 -3.71 -0.82 13.61
N GLY A 447 -4.22 0.39 13.87
CA GLY A 447 -5.26 0.97 13.03
C GLY A 447 -4.87 0.93 11.54
N TYR A 448 -5.86 0.81 10.65
CA TYR A 448 -5.67 0.74 9.19
C TYR A 448 -4.64 1.74 8.65
N GLU A 449 -4.66 2.98 9.15
CA GLU A 449 -3.75 4.04 8.72
C GLU A 449 -2.30 3.75 9.11
N ASN A 450 -2.08 3.09 10.25
CA ASN A 450 -0.76 2.72 10.72
C ASN A 450 -0.18 1.56 9.90
N GLN A 451 -1.02 0.60 9.52
CA GLN A 451 -0.59 -0.47 8.62
C GLN A 451 -0.32 0.04 7.21
N LEU A 452 -1.19 0.90 6.68
CA LEU A 452 -0.96 1.53 5.38
C LEU A 452 0.39 2.29 5.38
N ARG A 453 0.72 2.96 6.48
CA ARG A 453 2.01 3.63 6.71
C ARG A 453 3.18 2.64 6.71
N ILE A 454 3.10 1.54 7.47
CA ILE A 454 4.15 0.51 7.56
C ILE A 454 4.36 -0.18 6.21
N GLU A 455 3.30 -0.60 5.54
CA GLU A 455 3.36 -1.28 4.24
C GLU A 455 3.87 -0.36 3.13
N SER A 456 3.46 0.91 3.14
CA SER A 456 3.97 1.89 2.17
C SER A 456 5.47 2.15 2.37
N TYR A 457 5.91 2.20 3.63
CA TYR A 457 7.33 2.28 3.96
C TYR A 457 8.09 1.02 3.54
N ARG A 458 7.57 -0.18 3.81
CA ARG A 458 8.18 -1.45 3.40
C ARG A 458 8.41 -1.48 1.89
N LYS A 459 7.39 -1.19 1.07
CA LYS A 459 7.53 -1.13 -0.39
C LYS A 459 8.50 -0.05 -0.86
N ALA A 460 8.51 1.09 -0.17
CA ALA A 460 9.45 2.17 -0.46
C ALA A 460 10.90 1.75 -0.24
N LEU A 461 11.13 1.01 0.84
CA LEU A 461 12.41 0.48 1.25
C LEU A 461 12.86 -0.65 0.30
N GLU A 462 11.97 -1.60 -0.02
CA GLU A 462 12.22 -2.66 -1.01
C GLU A 462 12.74 -2.06 -2.30
N TRP A 463 12.08 -1.03 -2.83
CA TRP A 463 12.51 -0.41 -4.09
C TRP A 463 13.91 0.24 -4.02
N GLN A 464 14.30 0.81 -2.87
CA GLN A 464 15.65 1.40 -2.70
C GLN A 464 16.74 0.34 -2.57
N VAL A 465 16.39 -0.82 -2.03
CA VAL A 465 17.31 -1.92 -1.76
C VAL A 465 17.43 -2.86 -2.98
N TRP A 466 16.34 -3.04 -3.72
CA TRP A 466 16.18 -4.04 -4.78
C TRP A 466 17.22 -3.92 -5.89
N ASP A 467 17.48 -2.71 -6.37
CA ASP A 467 18.42 -2.42 -7.46
C ASP A 467 19.87 -2.83 -7.12
N LEU A 468 20.31 -2.47 -5.92
CA LEU A 468 21.67 -2.80 -5.44
C LEU A 468 21.80 -4.25 -4.98
N PHE A 469 20.72 -4.83 -4.47
CA PHE A 469 20.67 -6.24 -4.12
C PHE A 469 20.82 -7.14 -5.36
N GLN A 470 20.17 -6.80 -6.47
CA GLN A 470 20.34 -7.54 -7.73
C GLN A 470 21.75 -7.42 -8.31
N SER A 471 22.46 -6.34 -7.99
CA SER A 471 23.84 -6.09 -8.43
C SER A 471 24.90 -6.86 -7.63
N GLY A 472 24.50 -7.71 -6.67
CA GLY A 472 25.42 -8.58 -5.91
C GLY A 472 26.11 -7.92 -4.71
N ILE A 473 25.70 -6.70 -4.33
CA ILE A 473 26.22 -5.98 -3.15
C ILE A 473 25.51 -6.53 -1.90
N PRO A 474 26.24 -6.87 -0.82
CA PRO A 474 25.64 -7.43 0.39
C PRO A 474 24.70 -6.44 1.06
N LEU A 475 23.59 -6.94 1.60
CA LEU A 475 22.50 -6.10 2.12
C LEU A 475 22.97 -5.11 3.20
N PHE A 476 23.87 -5.53 4.10
CA PHE A 476 24.42 -4.63 5.12
C PHE A 476 25.14 -3.42 4.50
N GLN A 477 25.92 -3.66 3.44
CA GLN A 477 26.62 -2.61 2.71
C GLN A 477 25.65 -1.75 1.89
N VAL A 478 24.57 -2.33 1.34
CA VAL A 478 23.48 -1.58 0.70
C VAL A 478 22.80 -0.63 1.70
N LEU A 479 22.56 -1.09 2.93
CA LEU A 479 21.96 -0.28 3.99
C LEU A 479 22.87 0.87 4.41
N GLU A 480 24.18 0.66 4.40
CA GLU A 480 25.17 1.70 4.69
C GLU A 480 25.26 2.72 3.53
N LEU A 481 25.40 2.24 2.29
CA LEU A 481 25.42 3.05 1.06
C LEU A 481 24.16 3.91 0.90
N LYS A 482 22.99 3.38 1.28
CA LYS A 482 21.69 4.04 1.18
C LYS A 482 21.20 4.59 2.51
N SER A 483 22.05 4.63 3.54
CA SER A 483 21.69 5.07 4.90
C SER A 483 20.99 6.43 4.91
N SER A 484 21.51 7.41 4.16
CA SER A 484 20.92 8.74 4.02
C SER A 484 19.51 8.72 3.43
N GLN A 485 19.27 7.87 2.43
CA GLN A 485 17.97 7.69 1.76
C GLN A 485 16.99 6.93 2.66
N ILE A 486 17.46 5.94 3.41
CA ILE A 486 16.68 5.20 4.39
C ILE A 486 16.27 6.12 5.55
N ILE A 487 17.17 6.98 6.04
CA ILE A 487 16.88 7.99 7.07
C ILE A 487 15.83 8.99 6.55
N ALA A 488 15.94 9.40 5.29
CA ALA A 488 14.93 10.24 4.65
C ALA A 488 13.56 9.55 4.58
N LEU A 489 13.51 8.27 4.15
CA LEU A 489 12.29 7.47 4.11
C LEU A 489 11.68 7.26 5.50
N LYS A 490 12.49 6.97 6.52
CA LYS A 490 12.04 6.86 7.92
C LYS A 490 11.36 8.16 8.37
N ARG A 491 11.94 9.32 8.01
CA ARG A 491 11.38 10.63 8.30
C ARG A 491 10.04 10.84 7.58
N ASP A 492 9.97 10.49 6.30
CA ASP A 492 8.77 10.69 5.48
C ASP A 492 7.55 9.91 5.99
N TYR A 493 7.75 8.65 6.36
CA TYR A 493 6.68 7.80 6.90
C TYR A 493 6.55 7.89 8.43
N SER A 494 7.37 8.73 9.09
CA SER A 494 7.42 8.89 10.55
C SER A 494 7.64 7.57 11.31
N ILE A 495 8.44 6.66 10.74
CA ILE A 495 8.72 5.32 11.27
C ILE A 495 9.76 5.40 12.38
N THR A 496 9.51 4.71 13.51
CA THR A 496 10.48 4.60 14.60
C THR A 496 11.60 3.63 14.28
N GLN A 497 12.71 3.72 15.02
CA GLN A 497 13.81 2.77 14.86
C GLN A 497 13.36 1.34 15.13
N GLN A 498 12.64 1.08 16.24
CA GLN A 498 12.07 -0.23 16.56
C GLN A 498 11.13 -0.77 15.47
N GLU A 499 10.23 0.07 14.94
CA GLU A 499 9.35 -0.34 13.83
C GLU A 499 10.17 -0.68 12.58
N SER A 500 11.20 0.11 12.28
CA SER A 500 12.08 -0.15 11.15
C SER A 500 12.84 -1.46 11.32
N ASP A 501 13.40 -1.72 12.50
CA ASP A 501 14.18 -2.93 12.78
C ASP A 501 13.29 -4.17 12.67
N ARG A 502 12.02 -4.08 13.11
CA ARG A 502 11.01 -5.14 12.91
C ARG A 502 10.67 -5.36 11.43
N ILE A 503 10.55 -4.28 10.64
CA ILE A 503 10.26 -4.40 9.19
C ILE A 503 11.47 -4.97 8.45
N PHE A 504 12.69 -4.58 8.84
CA PHE A 504 13.92 -5.16 8.31
C PHE A 504 14.05 -6.63 8.67
N ALA A 505 13.79 -6.98 9.94
CA ALA A 505 13.69 -8.36 10.37
C ALA A 505 12.66 -9.09 9.51
N LYS A 506 11.41 -8.64 9.39
CA LYS A 506 10.40 -9.31 8.54
C LYS A 506 10.78 -9.39 7.05
N MET A 507 11.56 -8.45 6.52
CA MET A 507 12.06 -8.49 5.14
C MET A 507 13.15 -9.55 4.97
N LEU A 508 14.05 -9.67 5.95
CA LEU A 508 15.10 -10.70 6.02
C LEU A 508 14.53 -12.10 6.32
N ASP A 509 13.57 -12.13 7.22
CA ASP A 509 12.84 -13.27 7.79
C ASP A 509 11.57 -13.56 6.97
N SER A 510 11.49 -13.08 5.72
CA SER A 510 10.47 -13.50 4.77
C SER A 510 10.81 -14.92 4.28
N HIS A 511 10.65 -15.87 5.22
CA HIS A 511 11.04 -17.28 5.33
C HIS A 511 10.70 -18.22 4.15
N GLY A 512 10.29 -17.69 3.00
CA GLY A 512 10.02 -18.45 1.79
C GLY A 512 10.92 -18.10 0.61
N GLU A 513 11.22 -16.83 0.33
CA GLU A 513 11.85 -16.48 -0.97
C GLU A 513 13.36 -16.71 -0.99
N LEU A 514 14.10 -16.27 0.03
CA LEU A 514 15.54 -16.54 0.14
C LEU A 514 15.80 -18.04 0.27
N LYS A 515 14.95 -18.76 1.02
CA LYS A 515 14.99 -20.22 1.17
C LYS A 515 14.61 -20.96 -0.11
N ARG A 516 13.56 -20.53 -0.82
CA ARG A 516 13.19 -21.09 -2.14
C ARG A 516 14.27 -20.82 -3.19
N LYS A 517 14.87 -19.63 -3.17
CA LYS A 517 15.97 -19.28 -4.07
C LYS A 517 17.22 -20.09 -3.74
N SER A 518 17.59 -20.22 -2.47
CA SER A 518 18.76 -21.00 -2.06
C SER A 518 18.58 -22.49 -2.35
N THR A 519 17.41 -23.06 -2.06
CA THR A 519 17.08 -24.45 -2.39
C THR A 519 17.03 -24.69 -3.90
N ALA A 520 16.45 -23.78 -4.69
CA ALA A 520 16.45 -23.87 -6.15
C ALA A 520 17.87 -23.77 -6.74
N LEU A 521 18.70 -22.83 -6.25
CA LEU A 521 20.08 -22.68 -6.69
C LEU A 521 20.94 -23.88 -6.27
N LEU A 522 20.71 -24.45 -5.09
CA LEU A 522 21.41 -25.65 -4.63
C LEU A 522 21.01 -26.87 -5.46
N ALA A 523 19.73 -27.04 -5.80
CA ALA A 523 19.26 -28.09 -6.71
C ALA A 523 19.85 -27.92 -8.13
N GLN A 524 19.94 -26.68 -8.63
CA GLN A 524 20.63 -26.41 -9.90
C GLN A 524 22.12 -26.76 -9.81
N LEU A 525 22.80 -26.39 -8.72
CA LEU A 525 24.20 -26.74 -8.51
C LEU A 525 24.41 -28.25 -8.48
N GLN A 526 23.52 -29.01 -7.82
CA GLN A 526 23.55 -30.48 -7.80
C GLN A 526 23.53 -31.06 -9.21
N LEU A 527 22.59 -30.61 -10.04
CA LEU A 527 22.43 -31.08 -11.42
C LEU A 527 23.67 -30.76 -12.27
N TRP A 528 24.17 -29.52 -12.19
CA TRP A 528 25.34 -29.09 -12.97
C TRP A 528 26.63 -29.77 -12.51
N THR A 529 26.81 -30.00 -11.21
CA THR A 529 27.95 -30.75 -10.67
C THR A 529 27.91 -32.21 -11.10
N ALA A 530 26.74 -32.85 -11.06
CA ALA A 530 26.57 -34.23 -11.54
C ALA A 530 27.03 -34.36 -13.00
N ARG A 531 26.55 -33.48 -13.88
CA ARG A 531 26.95 -33.43 -15.30
C ARG A 531 28.44 -33.22 -15.49
N TYR A 532 29.02 -32.29 -14.73
CA TYR A 532 30.47 -32.05 -14.75
C TYR A 532 31.28 -33.28 -14.33
N GLN A 533 30.79 -34.04 -13.34
CA GLN A 533 31.41 -35.29 -12.91
C GLN A 533 31.25 -36.40 -13.95
N THR A 534 30.08 -36.57 -14.56
CA THR A 534 29.87 -37.54 -15.66
C THR A 534 30.86 -37.32 -16.80
N LEU A 535 31.04 -36.06 -17.22
CA LEU A 535 32.05 -35.68 -18.24
C LEU A 535 33.50 -35.89 -17.78
N LYS A 536 33.77 -36.00 -16.48
CA LYS A 536 35.11 -36.21 -15.92
C LYS A 536 35.47 -37.70 -15.79
N TYR A 537 34.53 -38.58 -15.49
CA TYR A 537 34.80 -39.97 -15.15
C TYR A 537 34.62 -40.96 -16.32
N GLN A 538 33.82 -40.65 -17.35
CA GLN A 538 33.63 -41.52 -18.53
C GLN A 538 34.67 -41.28 -19.64
N VAL A 539 35.95 -41.22 -19.29
CA VAL A 539 37.03 -40.92 -20.26
C VAL A 539 37.43 -42.19 -21.01
N SER A 540 37.00 -42.31 -22.26
CA SER A 540 37.68 -43.13 -23.27
C SER A 540 38.74 -42.29 -23.98
N HIS A 541 39.94 -42.86 -24.19
CA HIS A 541 41.16 -42.14 -24.61
C HIS A 541 41.06 -41.33 -25.93
N HIS A 542 40.02 -41.52 -26.74
CA HIS A 542 39.89 -40.90 -28.06
C HIS A 542 39.04 -39.60 -28.10
N GLU A 543 38.30 -39.27 -27.03
CA GLU A 543 37.35 -38.14 -27.03
C GLU A 543 37.62 -37.11 -25.92
N ALA A 544 38.78 -37.23 -25.27
CA ALA A 544 39.13 -36.46 -24.09
C ALA A 544 39.10 -34.94 -24.32
N THR A 545 39.42 -34.47 -25.53
CA THR A 545 39.52 -33.05 -25.88
C THR A 545 38.17 -32.36 -25.96
N VAL A 546 37.16 -32.99 -26.57
CA VAL A 546 35.79 -32.43 -26.69
C VAL A 546 35.13 -32.36 -25.32
N LEU A 547 35.26 -33.43 -24.54
CA LEU A 547 34.73 -33.49 -23.18
C LEU A 547 35.45 -32.49 -22.25
N ALA A 548 36.75 -32.27 -22.43
CA ALA A 548 37.49 -31.23 -21.72
C ALA A 548 37.02 -29.80 -22.10
N LEU A 549 36.74 -29.55 -23.39
CA LEU A 549 36.16 -28.29 -23.85
C LEU A 549 34.78 -28.06 -23.22
N LEU A 550 33.89 -29.05 -23.26
CA LEU A 550 32.57 -28.96 -22.62
C LEU A 550 32.69 -28.70 -21.11
N ARG A 551 33.64 -29.34 -20.41
CA ARG A 551 33.92 -29.05 -19.00
C ARG A 551 34.36 -27.60 -18.76
N SER A 552 35.20 -27.06 -19.64
CA SER A 552 35.65 -25.66 -19.55
C SER A 552 34.51 -24.65 -19.77
N LEU A 553 33.52 -25.02 -20.59
CA LEU A 553 32.32 -24.20 -20.86
C LEU A 553 31.29 -24.25 -19.72
N LEU A 554 31.29 -25.32 -18.92
CA LEU A 554 30.42 -25.47 -17.75
C LEU A 554 30.96 -24.80 -16.49
N GLN A 555 32.29 -24.66 -16.38
CA GLN A 555 32.97 -24.08 -15.21
C GLN A 555 32.51 -22.64 -14.86
N PRO A 556 32.31 -21.71 -15.82
CA PRO A 556 31.80 -20.37 -15.53
C PRO A 556 30.39 -20.37 -14.92
N LYS A 557 29.51 -21.28 -15.37
CA LYS A 557 28.15 -21.39 -14.81
C LYS A 557 28.15 -21.92 -13.38
N LEU A 558 28.93 -22.97 -13.13
CA LEU A 558 29.12 -23.50 -11.76
C LEU A 558 29.70 -22.42 -10.83
N LYS A 559 30.67 -21.63 -11.31
CA LYS A 559 31.23 -20.51 -10.56
C LYS A 559 30.18 -19.46 -10.20
N LEU A 560 29.35 -19.05 -11.17
CA LEU A 560 28.31 -18.05 -10.95
C LEU A 560 27.24 -18.51 -9.95
N ILE A 561 26.79 -19.76 -10.05
CA ILE A 561 25.83 -20.34 -9.09
C ILE A 561 26.43 -20.41 -7.68
N THR A 562 27.71 -20.80 -7.59
CA THR A 562 28.44 -20.88 -6.31
C THR A 562 28.61 -19.50 -5.68
N GLU A 563 28.97 -18.48 -6.46
CA GLU A 563 29.07 -17.09 -5.97
C GLU A 563 27.72 -16.55 -5.48
N GLN A 564 26.62 -16.88 -6.16
CA GLN A 564 25.27 -16.51 -5.70
C GLN A 564 24.92 -17.21 -4.38
N LEU A 565 25.24 -18.49 -4.22
CA LEU A 565 24.99 -19.21 -2.97
C LEU A 565 25.87 -18.67 -1.81
N LEU A 566 27.13 -18.32 -2.07
CA LEU A 566 28.00 -17.65 -1.09
C LEU A 566 27.44 -16.29 -0.65
N SER A 567 26.84 -15.53 -1.58
CA SER A 567 26.18 -14.27 -1.25
C SER A 567 24.94 -14.46 -0.35
N ILE A 568 24.22 -15.58 -0.49
CA ILE A 568 23.09 -15.93 0.37
C ILE A 568 23.58 -16.33 1.77
N LEU A 569 24.67 -17.10 1.85
CA LEU A 569 25.30 -17.49 3.12
C LEU A 569 25.82 -16.28 3.91
N GLU A 570 26.33 -15.25 3.23
CA GLU A 570 26.72 -13.98 3.86
C GLU A 570 25.52 -13.29 4.54
N ILE A 571 24.35 -13.30 3.91
CA ILE A 571 23.14 -12.65 4.42
C ILE A 571 22.53 -13.41 5.60
N GLN A 572 22.57 -14.74 5.56
CA GLN A 572 21.96 -15.59 6.59
C GLN A 572 22.82 -15.76 7.84
N GLY A 573 24.09 -15.32 7.83
CA GLY A 573 24.98 -15.35 8.99
C GLY A 573 25.17 -16.77 9.55
N VAL A 574 24.98 -16.94 10.87
CA VAL A 574 25.12 -18.23 11.58
C VAL A 574 23.74 -18.74 11.99
N THR A 575 22.86 -18.98 11.02
CA THR A 575 21.58 -19.66 11.22
C THR A 575 21.72 -21.16 10.95
N PRO A 576 20.88 -22.03 11.54
CA PRO A 576 20.91 -23.47 11.25
C PRO A 576 20.70 -23.78 9.76
N GLU A 577 19.93 -22.94 9.06
CA GLU A 577 19.71 -23.06 7.61
C GLU A 577 20.96 -22.68 6.79
N ALA A 578 21.71 -21.66 7.23
CA ALA A 578 23.00 -21.31 6.62
C ALA A 578 24.04 -22.42 6.81
N ILE A 579 24.01 -23.13 7.94
CA ILE A 579 24.89 -24.29 8.19
C ILE A 579 24.58 -25.42 7.21
N ASN A 580 23.29 -25.74 7.00
CA ASN A 580 22.87 -26.77 6.03
C ASN A 580 23.24 -26.39 4.59
N LEU A 581 23.05 -25.12 4.21
CA LEU A 581 23.44 -24.61 2.90
C LEU A 581 24.96 -24.61 2.71
N ALA A 582 25.73 -24.25 3.73
CA ALA A 582 27.20 -24.29 3.68
C ALA A 582 27.70 -25.72 3.51
N GLN A 583 27.13 -26.68 4.26
CA GLN A 583 27.44 -28.11 4.12
C GLN A 583 27.13 -28.63 2.71
N GLY A 584 25.95 -28.29 2.16
CA GLY A 584 25.58 -28.67 0.79
C GLY A 584 26.52 -28.06 -0.25
N LEU A 585 26.95 -26.81 -0.06
CA LEU A 585 27.88 -26.13 -0.95
C LEU A 585 29.29 -26.76 -0.90
N THR A 586 29.78 -27.17 0.27
CA THR A 586 31.09 -27.84 0.38
C THR A 586 31.10 -29.19 -0.34
N VAL A 587 29.99 -29.95 -0.26
CA VAL A 587 29.87 -31.25 -0.96
C VAL A 587 29.81 -31.06 -2.48
N LEU A 588 29.04 -30.08 -2.96
CA LEU A 588 28.72 -29.94 -4.38
C LEU A 588 29.71 -29.09 -5.18
N ALA A 589 30.38 -28.13 -4.54
CA ALA A 589 31.32 -27.22 -5.19
C ALA A 589 32.79 -27.51 -4.83
N ASN A 590 33.09 -28.64 -4.18
CA ASN A 590 34.44 -29.01 -3.72
C ASN A 590 35.58 -28.70 -4.71
N PRO A 591 35.48 -29.03 -6.02
CA PRO A 591 36.58 -28.76 -6.96
C PRO A 591 36.77 -27.28 -7.32
N LEU A 592 35.78 -26.41 -7.11
CA LEU A 592 35.80 -24.99 -7.50
C LEU A 592 35.86 -24.05 -6.29
N LEU A 593 35.51 -24.54 -5.10
CA LEU A 593 35.43 -23.76 -3.88
C LEU A 593 36.79 -23.16 -3.45
N PRO A 594 37.93 -23.89 -3.50
CA PRO A 594 39.24 -23.31 -3.18
C PRO A 594 39.62 -22.17 -4.11
N GLU A 595 39.34 -22.31 -5.41
CA GLU A 595 39.64 -21.31 -6.44
C GLU A 595 38.82 -20.02 -6.26
N ILE A 596 37.54 -20.15 -5.89
CA ILE A 596 36.62 -19.01 -5.66
C ILE A 596 36.96 -18.29 -4.35
N LEU A 597 37.29 -19.04 -3.29
CA LEU A 597 37.62 -18.47 -1.97
C LEU A 597 38.99 -17.78 -1.93
N GLN A 598 39.93 -18.17 -2.79
CA GLN A 598 41.27 -17.55 -2.88
C GLN A 598 41.36 -16.39 -3.89
N HIS A 599 40.31 -16.16 -4.68
CA HIS A 599 40.33 -15.11 -5.70
C HIS A 599 40.40 -13.69 -5.07
N ARG A 600 41.51 -12.98 -5.29
CA ARG A 600 41.79 -11.65 -4.68
C ARG A 600 40.69 -10.59 -4.89
N ALA A 601 39.98 -10.66 -6.02
CA ALA A 601 38.94 -9.69 -6.36
C ALA A 601 37.67 -9.79 -5.49
N SER A 602 37.34 -10.97 -4.94
CA SER A 602 36.04 -11.21 -4.30
C SER A 602 36.07 -11.16 -2.77
N LYS A 603 37.25 -11.27 -2.14
CA LYS A 603 37.48 -11.15 -0.68
C LYS A 603 36.51 -11.96 0.20
N TRP A 604 36.04 -13.12 -0.25
CA TRP A 604 35.06 -13.94 0.47
C TRP A 604 35.50 -14.34 1.89
N GLN A 605 36.80 -14.51 2.11
CA GLN A 605 37.38 -14.82 3.43
C GLN A 605 37.18 -13.72 4.48
N GLN A 606 36.97 -12.47 4.04
CA GLN A 606 36.70 -11.34 4.94
C GLN A 606 35.20 -11.07 5.11
N ARG A 607 34.37 -11.58 4.18
CA ARG A 607 32.92 -11.33 4.11
C ARG A 607 32.09 -12.35 4.87
N LEU A 608 32.56 -13.60 4.95
CA LEU A 608 31.86 -14.69 5.60
C LEU A 608 32.26 -14.82 7.08
N SER A 609 31.36 -15.34 7.91
CA SER A 609 31.67 -15.55 9.33
C SER A 609 32.77 -16.60 9.51
N PRO A 610 33.63 -16.49 10.55
CA PRO A 610 34.72 -17.43 10.78
C PRO A 610 34.25 -18.89 10.91
N LYS A 611 33.05 -19.09 11.48
CA LYS A 611 32.43 -20.41 11.65
C LYS A 611 31.96 -21.02 10.34
N VAL A 612 31.39 -20.21 9.43
CA VAL A 612 31.01 -20.67 8.08
C VAL A 612 32.25 -20.94 7.23
N ILE A 613 33.29 -20.12 7.34
CA ILE A 613 34.58 -20.36 6.65
C ILE A 613 35.22 -21.65 7.14
N ALA A 614 35.20 -21.92 8.46
CA ALA A 614 35.70 -23.17 9.01
C ALA A 614 34.92 -24.38 8.44
N LEU A 615 33.60 -24.30 8.29
CA LEU A 615 32.78 -25.36 7.68
C LEU A 615 33.05 -25.54 6.17
N LEU A 616 33.26 -24.46 5.43
CA LEU A 616 33.61 -24.49 4.02
C LEU A 616 35.02 -25.05 3.78
N LYS A 617 35.94 -24.94 4.75
CA LYS A 617 37.32 -25.46 4.67
C LYS A 617 37.47 -26.87 5.24
N ALA A 618 36.76 -27.21 6.32
CA ALA A 618 36.95 -28.47 7.06
C ALA A 618 36.67 -29.73 6.22
N ASN A 619 35.79 -29.65 5.22
CA ASN A 619 35.49 -30.79 4.33
C ASN A 619 36.24 -30.71 2.97
N CYS A 620 37.12 -29.73 2.76
CA CYS A 620 38.02 -29.71 1.59
C CYS A 620 39.22 -30.65 1.79
N ASP A 621 39.63 -30.90 3.03
CA ASP A 621 40.81 -31.73 3.35
C ASP A 621 40.49 -33.23 3.41
N SER A 622 39.22 -33.61 3.50
CA SER A 622 38.80 -35.01 3.39
C SER A 622 38.80 -35.43 1.92
N THR A 623 39.90 -36.02 1.47
CA THR A 623 40.06 -36.76 0.20
C THR A 623 39.23 -38.05 0.14
N GLN A 624 38.18 -38.19 0.94
CA GLN A 624 37.11 -39.13 0.63
C GLN A 624 36.30 -38.54 -0.52
N VAL A 625 36.55 -39.08 -1.71
CA VAL A 625 35.63 -39.00 -2.85
C VAL A 625 34.29 -39.56 -2.35
N CYS A 626 33.45 -38.70 -1.80
CA CYS A 626 32.06 -39.05 -1.53
C CYS A 626 31.44 -39.34 -2.89
N HIS A 627 31.27 -40.63 -3.19
CA HIS A 627 30.25 -41.11 -4.09
C HIS A 627 28.90 -40.68 -3.50
N VAL A 628 28.56 -39.40 -3.66
CA VAL A 628 27.17 -38.97 -3.57
C VAL A 628 26.48 -39.80 -4.64
N SER A 629 25.52 -40.63 -4.24
CA SER A 629 24.64 -41.37 -5.13
C SER A 629 23.78 -40.37 -5.91
N MET A 630 24.40 -39.66 -6.84
CA MET A 630 23.76 -38.79 -7.80
C MET A 630 23.14 -39.71 -8.86
N HIS A 631 21.89 -39.46 -9.24
CA HIS A 631 21.28 -40.14 -10.38
C HIS A 631 22.26 -40.08 -11.56
N SER A 632 22.75 -41.25 -11.97
CA SER A 632 23.68 -41.36 -13.09
C SER A 632 22.91 -41.17 -14.38
N GLU A 633 22.64 -39.92 -14.76
CA GLU A 633 22.33 -39.58 -16.15
C GLU A 633 23.47 -40.15 -17.00
N GLY A 634 23.15 -40.96 -18.01
CA GLY A 634 24.14 -41.46 -18.95
C GLY A 634 24.77 -40.30 -19.74
N ILE A 635 26.02 -40.44 -20.19
CA ILE A 635 26.72 -39.40 -20.97
C ILE A 635 25.89 -38.89 -22.16
N ILE A 636 25.12 -39.77 -22.80
CA ILE A 636 24.22 -39.46 -23.91
C ILE A 636 23.11 -38.49 -23.47
N ASP A 637 22.50 -38.69 -22.31
CA ASP A 637 21.45 -37.81 -21.78
C ASP A 637 22.00 -36.44 -21.36
N VAL A 638 23.22 -36.44 -20.80
CA VAL A 638 23.95 -35.21 -20.49
C VAL A 638 24.20 -34.41 -21.77
N LEU A 639 24.68 -35.06 -22.84
CA LEU A 639 24.96 -34.40 -24.13
C LEU A 639 23.69 -33.88 -24.82
N LYS A 640 22.59 -34.64 -24.78
CA LYS A 640 21.28 -34.16 -25.27
C LYS A 640 20.80 -32.94 -24.50
N THR A 641 21.05 -32.88 -23.19
CA THR A 641 20.66 -31.71 -22.40
C THR A 641 21.55 -30.51 -22.70
N LEU A 642 22.85 -30.72 -22.89
CA LEU A 642 23.78 -29.65 -23.28
C LEU A 642 23.52 -29.13 -24.70
N LEU A 643 22.91 -29.94 -25.57
CA LEU A 643 22.46 -29.53 -26.90
C LEU A 643 21.31 -28.51 -26.85
N GLN A 644 20.54 -28.47 -25.76
CA GLN A 644 19.42 -27.53 -25.55
C GLN A 644 19.88 -26.19 -24.95
N GLU A 645 21.17 -26.03 -24.62
CA GLU A 645 21.71 -24.79 -24.05
C GLU A 645 21.84 -23.68 -25.10
N PRO A 646 21.68 -22.39 -24.74
CA PRO A 646 21.67 -21.30 -25.71
C PRO A 646 23.06 -20.95 -26.28
N ASN A 647 24.15 -21.53 -25.76
CA ASN A 647 25.50 -21.24 -26.23
C ASN A 647 25.82 -22.10 -27.47
N PRO A 648 26.00 -21.51 -28.68
CA PRO A 648 26.17 -22.26 -29.92
C PRO A 648 27.40 -23.18 -29.91
N LEU A 649 28.47 -22.79 -29.20
CA LEU A 649 29.67 -23.63 -29.06
C LEU A 649 29.39 -24.86 -28.17
N THR A 650 28.58 -24.71 -27.12
CA THR A 650 28.15 -25.83 -26.28
C THR A 650 27.24 -26.76 -27.04
N GLN A 651 26.30 -26.24 -27.84
CA GLN A 651 25.40 -27.05 -28.65
C GLN A 651 26.17 -27.88 -29.66
N ALA A 652 27.04 -27.24 -30.43
CA ALA A 652 27.71 -27.91 -31.52
C ALA A 652 28.82 -28.86 -31.03
N ALA A 653 29.52 -28.55 -29.94
CA ALA A 653 30.43 -29.49 -29.27
C ALA A 653 29.67 -30.69 -28.67
N SER A 654 28.45 -30.49 -28.17
CA SER A 654 27.60 -31.58 -27.65
C SER A 654 27.05 -32.47 -28.76
N LEU A 655 26.64 -31.89 -29.90
CA LEU A 655 26.21 -32.64 -31.08
C LEU A 655 27.35 -33.48 -31.66
N TYR A 656 28.55 -32.90 -31.74
CA TYR A 656 29.76 -33.58 -32.18
C TYR A 656 30.13 -34.74 -31.25
N ALA A 657 30.13 -34.52 -29.93
CA ALA A 657 30.37 -35.58 -28.94
C ALA A 657 29.28 -36.67 -29.00
N LEU A 658 28.02 -36.29 -29.20
CA LEU A 658 26.90 -37.24 -29.30
C LEU A 658 27.04 -38.14 -30.53
N TYR A 659 27.44 -37.58 -31.69
CA TYR A 659 27.67 -38.35 -32.91
C TYR A 659 28.82 -39.36 -32.78
N ARG A 660 29.90 -38.98 -32.08
CA ARG A 660 31.05 -39.86 -31.86
C ARG A 660 30.73 -41.02 -30.91
N LEU A 661 29.88 -40.78 -29.90
CA LEU A 661 29.45 -41.80 -28.93
C LEU A 661 28.29 -42.68 -29.41
N ASP A 662 27.29 -42.10 -30.07
CA ASP A 662 26.13 -42.80 -30.64
C ASP A 662 25.76 -42.18 -32.00
N VAL A 663 26.26 -42.82 -33.06
CA VAL A 663 26.08 -42.39 -34.45
C VAL A 663 24.59 -42.26 -34.81
N ARG A 664 23.71 -43.13 -34.29
CA ARG A 664 22.29 -43.11 -34.63
C ARG A 664 21.62 -41.88 -34.01
N GLN A 665 21.82 -41.67 -32.71
CA GLN A 665 21.20 -40.54 -32.02
C GLN A 665 21.80 -39.19 -32.44
N GLY A 666 23.10 -39.14 -32.76
CA GLY A 666 23.73 -37.94 -33.31
C GLY A 666 23.11 -37.52 -34.65
N ARG A 667 22.82 -38.48 -35.55
CA ARG A 667 22.16 -38.21 -36.84
C ARG A 667 20.71 -37.79 -36.69
N GLU A 668 19.95 -38.43 -35.80
CA GLU A 668 18.56 -38.05 -35.51
C GLU A 668 18.46 -36.61 -35.00
N GLN A 669 19.34 -36.22 -34.06
CA GLN A 669 19.37 -34.85 -33.55
C GLN A 669 19.84 -33.84 -34.59
N ALA A 670 20.81 -34.19 -35.44
CA ALA A 670 21.24 -33.34 -36.55
C ALA A 670 20.11 -33.08 -37.57
N GLN A 671 19.31 -34.10 -37.90
CA GLN A 671 18.12 -33.96 -38.76
C GLN A 671 17.06 -33.07 -38.11
N TYR A 672 16.80 -33.26 -36.81
CA TYR A 672 15.85 -32.44 -36.07
C TYR A 672 16.27 -30.96 -36.06
N ILE A 673 17.55 -30.65 -35.81
CA ILE A 673 18.07 -29.29 -35.79
C ILE A 673 17.91 -28.60 -37.16
N LEU A 674 18.24 -29.29 -38.26
CA LEU A 674 18.08 -28.75 -39.62
C LEU A 674 16.62 -28.54 -40.03
N SER A 675 15.69 -29.28 -39.43
CA SER A 675 14.24 -29.10 -39.66
C SER A 675 13.64 -27.95 -38.83
N SER A 676 14.34 -27.49 -37.80
CA SER A 676 13.85 -26.45 -36.89
C SER A 676 14.24 -25.05 -37.38
N GLN A 677 13.31 -24.09 -37.28
CA GLN A 677 13.42 -22.75 -37.89
C GLN A 677 14.43 -21.79 -37.22
N PHE A 678 15.20 -22.29 -36.25
CA PHE A 678 16.26 -21.55 -35.57
C PHE A 678 17.56 -22.35 -35.71
N GLN A 679 18.67 -21.71 -36.09
CA GLN A 679 19.88 -21.59 -35.24
C GLN A 679 21.14 -21.14 -36.01
N ASN A 680 22.09 -20.63 -35.21
CA ASN A 680 23.41 -20.10 -35.55
C ASN A 680 24.23 -20.97 -36.53
N ASP A 681 25.00 -20.30 -37.40
CA ASP A 681 25.82 -20.87 -38.48
C ASP A 681 26.70 -22.06 -38.04
N LEU A 682 27.33 -21.99 -36.86
CA LEU A 682 28.27 -23.02 -36.36
C LEU A 682 27.58 -24.35 -36.03
N LEU A 683 26.33 -24.31 -35.53
CA LEU A 683 25.57 -25.52 -35.23
C LEU A 683 25.00 -26.15 -36.52
N GLN A 684 24.56 -25.30 -37.46
CA GLN A 684 24.10 -25.75 -38.77
C GLN A 684 25.23 -26.43 -39.55
N GLU A 685 26.41 -25.81 -39.62
CA GLU A 685 27.59 -26.40 -40.26
C GLU A 685 27.92 -27.78 -39.66
N THR A 686 27.86 -27.89 -38.33
CA THR A 686 28.14 -29.15 -37.61
C THR A 686 27.10 -30.22 -37.91
N ALA A 687 25.81 -29.87 -37.95
CA ALA A 687 24.72 -30.80 -38.29
C ALA A 687 24.78 -31.26 -39.76
N GLU A 688 25.07 -30.36 -40.69
CA GLU A 688 25.23 -30.69 -42.11
C GLU A 688 26.43 -31.62 -42.35
N ASN A 689 27.57 -31.36 -41.69
CA ASN A 689 28.77 -32.19 -41.79
C ASN A 689 28.55 -33.60 -41.23
N ILE A 690 27.75 -33.74 -40.16
CA ILE A 690 27.39 -35.05 -39.58
C ILE A 690 26.52 -35.88 -40.55
N LEU A 691 25.63 -35.24 -41.32
CA LEU A 691 24.72 -35.95 -42.25
C LEU A 691 25.33 -36.26 -43.61
N LYS A 692 26.30 -35.47 -44.08
CA LYS A 692 26.89 -35.64 -45.42
C LYS A 692 27.96 -36.74 -45.48
N GLU A 693 28.41 -37.30 -44.34
CA GLU A 693 29.52 -38.28 -44.23
C GLU A 693 30.85 -37.85 -44.90
N ILE A 694 30.94 -36.61 -45.39
CA ILE A 694 32.16 -35.99 -45.90
C ILE A 694 33.04 -35.78 -44.67
N GLY A 695 34.22 -36.40 -44.64
CA GLY A 695 35.12 -36.38 -43.49
C GLY A 695 35.26 -34.98 -42.88
N LEU A 696 34.53 -34.72 -41.80
CA LEU A 696 34.92 -34.06 -40.55
C LEU A 696 35.95 -32.90 -40.63
N GLU A 697 35.97 -32.11 -41.70
CA GLU A 697 36.78 -30.88 -41.85
C GLU A 697 36.02 -29.61 -41.39
N GLY A 698 35.11 -29.76 -40.43
CA GLY A 698 34.31 -28.65 -39.90
C GLY A 698 35.07 -27.73 -38.95
N THR A 699 34.54 -26.52 -38.75
CA THR A 699 35.12 -25.49 -37.86
C THR A 699 35.40 -26.01 -36.42
N ILE A 700 34.57 -26.92 -35.91
CA ILE A 700 34.75 -27.53 -34.57
C ILE A 700 35.93 -28.50 -34.51
N GLU A 701 36.16 -29.29 -35.56
CA GLU A 701 37.30 -30.20 -35.62
C GLU A 701 38.62 -29.42 -35.63
N LYS A 702 38.66 -28.32 -36.41
CA LYS A 702 39.79 -27.39 -36.43
C LYS A 702 40.03 -26.76 -35.06
N LEU A 703 38.96 -26.38 -34.34
CA LEU A 703 39.06 -25.89 -32.97
C LEU A 703 39.57 -26.95 -31.98
N LEU A 704 39.16 -28.21 -32.14
CA LEU A 704 39.62 -29.32 -31.31
C LEU A 704 41.09 -29.67 -31.59
N GLN A 705 41.51 -29.70 -32.86
CA GLN A 705 42.90 -29.90 -33.27
C GLN A 705 43.81 -28.76 -32.77
N LEU A 706 43.34 -27.51 -32.84
CA LEU A 706 44.03 -26.36 -32.24
C LEU A 706 44.21 -26.53 -30.73
N LEU A 707 43.21 -27.06 -30.02
CA LEU A 707 43.28 -27.33 -28.57
C LEU A 707 44.22 -28.51 -28.23
N GLU A 708 44.50 -29.41 -29.17
CA GLU A 708 45.42 -30.54 -28.98
C GLU A 708 46.89 -30.18 -29.17
N THR A 709 47.20 -29.12 -29.92
CA THR A 709 48.58 -28.64 -30.13
C THR A 709 49.27 -28.21 -28.82
N ASP A 710 50.55 -28.55 -28.69
CA ASP A 710 51.36 -28.32 -27.49
C ASP A 710 51.43 -26.84 -27.07
N PHE A 711 51.28 -25.92 -28.03
CA PHE A 711 51.24 -24.48 -27.78
C PHE A 711 50.10 -24.08 -26.83
N PHE A 712 48.87 -24.57 -27.04
CA PHE A 712 47.73 -24.23 -26.17
C PHE A 712 47.74 -24.98 -24.84
N LYS A 713 48.27 -26.22 -24.81
CA LYS A 713 48.56 -26.93 -23.55
C LYS A 713 49.61 -26.18 -22.71
N SER A 714 50.61 -25.57 -23.35
CA SER A 714 51.63 -24.74 -22.68
C SER A 714 51.07 -23.42 -22.13
N ILE A 715 50.12 -22.77 -22.83
CA ILE A 715 49.45 -21.56 -22.36
C ILE A 715 48.49 -21.88 -21.20
N ALA A 716 47.76 -23.00 -21.26
CA ALA A 716 46.90 -23.44 -20.16
C ALA A 716 47.71 -23.75 -18.89
N THR A 717 48.89 -24.37 -19.02
CA THR A 717 49.81 -24.63 -17.90
C THR A 717 50.54 -23.37 -17.41
N LEU A 718 50.89 -22.43 -18.29
CA LEU A 718 51.41 -21.09 -17.92
C LEU A 718 50.38 -20.27 -17.13
N LYS A 719 49.10 -20.35 -17.49
CA LYS A 719 48.01 -19.70 -16.75
C LYS A 719 47.77 -20.30 -15.37
N ILE A 720 48.15 -21.57 -15.15
CA ILE A 720 48.16 -22.23 -13.83
C ILE A 720 49.40 -21.80 -13.02
N ARG A 721 50.58 -21.68 -13.64
CA ARG A 721 51.80 -21.19 -12.96
C ARG A 721 51.74 -19.71 -12.56
N LEU A 722 51.14 -18.85 -13.39
CA LEU A 722 50.93 -17.42 -13.07
C LEU A 722 49.80 -17.18 -12.05
N LYS A 723 49.05 -18.21 -11.65
CA LYS A 723 47.99 -18.13 -10.65
C LYS A 723 48.45 -18.59 -9.25
N ASN A 724 49.57 -19.29 -9.18
CA ASN A 724 50.18 -19.81 -7.94
C ASN A 724 51.38 -18.99 -7.44
N ASN A 725 51.83 -17.99 -8.21
CA ASN A 725 52.69 -16.89 -7.76
C ASN A 725 51.86 -15.61 -7.67
#